data_AF-A0A244ERE6-F1
#
_entry.id   AF-A0A244ERE6-F1
#
_cell.length_a   1.000
_cell.length_b   1.000
_cell.length_c   1.000
_cell.angle_alpha   90.00
_cell.angle_beta   90.00
_cell.angle_gamma   90.00
#
_symmetry.space_group_name_H-M   'P 1'
#
loop_
_entity.id
_entity.type
_entity.pdbx_description
1 polymer ?
#
loop_
_entity_poly.entity_id
_entity_poly.type
_entity_poly.pdbx_seq_one_letter_code
_entity_poly.pdbx_strand_id
1 'polypeptide(L)'
;MVDSKTTPKLEKNAARMAYRFERIQRRASTKELEKPTVPGIVDQADGTLNKDVSLGTSLEVSLPEWAQLVDYEGDSDTYTLEWAVGDAPGDDTYMQVFTGTVTAPVAAGTFPMKVQVPMTALSPGVERPADGIYRLRYRIKQPNEQETLSPSVPLIVDTTPPGKHLEPAQMTLNAAELTQQFIEENPGGLIGTLPDYEDWKPGDKVAFYWIGTPLPDPEDLPDPIGYVDVASAVNNSVTFPLSTFADAKDEPYYVAYILVDKATNRSPLSNYRRIDVALGPLPANLLDPVVPLAEAPEHLINLDDARMGVEVLIQSFDNWKPTDRIEVTWGNAVLRPEEMGSFPTFPVSIRVPDKDLYDQYIHTTGGDQTTSVSYRVLRGVLSSDVKSATVNVNFSYIGPVRPDPDPEWPDPVNDALLPVEVYGQTSNTMNTLTPADKGQPATVNFTLYGPLVAGEIIDFYWAASLVPEARYTVLDGDTANTDLRVEIPWRYIESEGNRVDLPVHYRIHAADSENAQHSPATLVSVSAIVIIPDAPAFDGLSPGGWLNCNSLFKDPANPAPGEPGVRVSIPDLSKYLVAGDTVTLHWITSTDEGGEDVIPGTEKIEAITLDDTRPAEGFTWLVTPYDIHILPTYDPAGHGRFGFGRIKYSFILQGETITSLQTTARVGMYDASSSCPVR
;
A
#
# COMPACT_ATOMS: atom_id res chain seq x y z
N MET A 1 -2.22 21.03 135.23
CA MET A 1 -3.00 21.66 134.14
C MET A 1 -2.14 21.64 132.90
N VAL A 2 -2.80 21.35 131.79
CA VAL A 2 -2.29 20.83 130.51
C VAL A 2 -1.62 21.94 129.70
N ASP A 3 -1.00 21.56 128.57
CA ASP A 3 -0.60 22.39 127.41
C ASP A 3 0.87 22.83 127.38
N SER A 4 1.59 22.80 126.25
CA SER A 4 1.30 22.39 124.87
C SER A 4 2.66 22.10 124.21
N LYS A 5 2.91 20.87 123.74
CA LYS A 5 4.15 20.48 123.04
C LYS A 5 3.92 20.12 121.57
N THR A 6 2.79 20.53 120.98
CA THR A 6 2.36 20.06 119.65
C THR A 6 2.39 21.13 118.56
N THR A 7 2.59 22.40 118.87
CA THR A 7 2.45 23.51 117.91
C THR A 7 3.58 23.68 116.87
N PRO A 8 4.88 23.46 117.15
CA PRO A 8 5.94 23.79 116.17
C PRO A 8 6.06 22.81 114.98
N LYS A 9 5.51 21.59 115.12
CA LYS A 9 5.59 20.54 114.07
C LYS A 9 4.46 20.66 113.05
N LEU A 10 3.31 21.20 113.44
CA LEU A 10 2.16 21.42 112.56
C LEU A 10 2.40 22.59 111.59
N GLU A 11 2.98 23.70 112.06
CA GLU A 11 3.30 24.85 111.20
C GLU A 11 4.37 24.55 110.14
N LYS A 12 5.40 23.75 110.48
CA LYS A 12 6.43 23.31 109.52
C LYS A 12 5.89 22.36 108.45
N ASN A 13 4.91 21.52 108.78
CA ASN A 13 4.26 20.65 107.80
C ASN A 13 3.26 21.41 106.92
N ALA A 14 2.54 22.39 107.49
CA ALA A 14 1.66 23.28 106.74
C ALA A 14 2.46 24.15 105.74
N ALA A 15 3.59 24.74 106.15
CA ALA A 15 4.47 25.50 105.27
C ALA A 15 5.11 24.66 104.17
N ARG A 16 5.43 23.38 104.45
CA ARG A 16 6.02 22.45 103.48
C ARG A 16 4.97 21.87 102.52
N MET A 17 3.71 21.74 102.97
CA MET A 17 2.57 21.43 102.10
C MET A 17 2.18 22.63 101.25
N ALA A 18 2.16 23.86 101.79
CA ALA A 18 1.94 25.09 101.03
C ALA A 18 3.03 25.31 99.98
N TYR A 19 4.31 25.11 100.32
CA TYR A 19 5.41 25.16 99.35
C TYR A 19 5.34 24.06 98.28
N ARG A 20 4.85 22.85 98.63
CA ARG A 20 4.58 21.78 97.64
C ARG A 20 3.36 22.10 96.78
N PHE A 21 2.31 22.69 97.34
CA PHE A 21 1.12 23.14 96.61
C PHE A 21 1.45 24.32 95.70
N GLU A 22 2.22 25.31 96.13
CA GLU A 22 2.74 26.39 95.30
C GLU A 22 3.68 25.87 94.21
N ARG A 23 4.48 24.84 94.49
CA ARG A 23 5.35 24.20 93.49
C ARG A 23 4.57 23.31 92.51
N ILE A 24 3.44 22.73 92.92
CA ILE A 24 2.50 22.00 92.07
C ILE A 24 1.65 22.98 91.25
N GLN A 25 1.18 24.09 91.82
CA GLN A 25 0.49 25.17 91.11
C GLN A 25 1.42 25.89 90.14
N ARG A 26 2.68 26.20 90.52
CA ARG A 26 3.70 26.72 89.59
C ARG A 26 4.11 25.72 88.51
N ARG A 27 3.95 24.41 88.74
CA ARG A 27 4.13 23.38 87.69
C ARG A 27 2.87 23.13 86.87
N ALA A 28 1.70 23.53 87.36
CA ALA A 28 0.42 23.41 86.69
C ALA A 28 0.00 24.69 85.94
N SER A 29 0.67 25.82 86.17
CA SER A 29 0.29 27.14 85.63
C SER A 29 0.99 27.57 84.35
N THR A 30 1.60 26.66 83.58
CA THR A 30 2.01 26.96 82.19
C THR A 30 2.12 25.64 81.41
N LYS A 31 0.97 25.04 81.08
CA LYS A 31 0.93 24.24 79.85
C LYS A 31 0.97 25.24 78.71
N GLU A 32 2.12 25.33 78.04
CA GLU A 32 2.23 26.06 76.78
C GLU A 32 1.19 25.52 75.78
N LEU A 33 0.61 26.40 74.97
CA LEU A 33 -0.28 25.96 73.89
C LEU A 33 0.52 25.06 72.93
N GLU A 34 -0.14 24.04 72.39
CA GLU A 34 0.46 23.21 71.35
C GLU A 34 0.58 24.00 70.03
N LYS A 35 1.47 23.57 69.14
CA LYS A 35 1.62 24.21 67.83
C LYS A 35 0.39 23.94 66.96
N PRO A 36 -0.01 24.88 66.07
CA PRO A 36 -0.95 24.55 65.02
C PRO A 36 -0.37 23.47 64.09
N THR A 37 -1.21 22.68 63.45
CA THR A 37 -0.79 21.74 62.39
C THR A 37 -1.23 22.27 61.03
N VAL A 38 -0.35 22.22 60.03
CA VAL A 38 -0.66 22.65 58.66
C VAL A 38 -0.55 21.42 57.74
N PRO A 39 -1.68 20.80 57.33
CA PRO A 39 -1.66 19.59 56.51
C PRO A 39 -0.97 19.76 55.15
N GLY A 40 -0.90 20.99 54.65
CA GLY A 40 -0.28 21.32 53.35
C GLY A 40 1.25 21.30 53.30
N ILE A 41 1.93 21.01 54.42
CA ILE A 41 3.39 20.92 54.48
C ILE A 41 3.87 19.59 53.89
N VAL A 42 4.67 19.65 52.82
CA VAL A 42 5.30 18.50 52.16
C VAL A 42 6.61 18.07 52.83
N ASP A 43 7.35 19.01 53.41
CA ASP A 43 8.54 18.72 54.21
C ASP A 43 8.36 19.24 55.64
N GLN A 44 8.10 18.32 56.56
CA GLN A 44 7.88 18.64 57.97
C GLN A 44 9.16 19.11 58.70
N ALA A 45 10.34 18.91 58.11
CA ALA A 45 11.61 19.31 58.72
C ALA A 45 11.84 20.83 58.64
N ASP A 46 11.45 21.46 57.53
CA ASP A 46 11.63 22.90 57.29
C ASP A 46 10.32 23.68 57.09
N GLY A 47 9.19 22.99 56.92
CA GLY A 47 7.88 23.61 56.74
C GLY A 47 7.52 23.93 55.28
N THR A 48 8.21 23.35 54.30
CA THR A 48 7.90 23.59 52.88
C THR A 48 6.47 23.18 52.54
N LEU A 49 5.71 24.11 51.95
CA LEU A 49 4.34 23.89 51.51
C LEU A 49 4.29 23.25 50.12
N ASN A 50 3.28 22.41 49.89
CA ASN A 50 2.97 21.94 48.54
C ASN A 50 2.59 23.14 47.65
N LYS A 51 3.08 23.17 46.40
CA LYS A 51 2.73 24.20 45.43
C LYS A 51 1.22 24.37 45.26
N ASP A 52 0.44 23.29 45.28
CA ASP A 52 -1.00 23.35 45.02
C ASP A 52 -1.72 24.04 46.17
N VAL A 53 -1.15 23.96 47.38
CA VAL A 53 -1.58 24.75 48.53
C VAL A 53 -1.18 26.21 48.32
N SER A 54 0.09 26.49 48.01
CA SER A 54 0.60 27.85 47.77
C SER A 54 -0.10 28.60 46.61
N LEU A 55 -0.54 27.86 45.59
CA LEU A 55 -1.29 28.37 44.43
C LEU A 55 -2.82 28.32 44.63
N GLY A 56 -3.28 27.69 45.72
CA GLY A 56 -4.68 27.54 46.06
C GLY A 56 -5.33 28.80 46.63
N THR A 57 -6.57 28.67 47.11
CA THR A 57 -7.37 29.81 47.62
C THR A 57 -7.30 29.98 49.14
N SER A 58 -6.99 28.93 49.89
CA SER A 58 -6.87 28.96 51.35
C SER A 58 -5.80 28.00 51.89
N LEU A 59 -5.23 28.37 53.03
CA LEU A 59 -4.37 27.53 53.85
C LEU A 59 -5.20 26.85 54.95
N GLU A 60 -5.25 25.51 54.96
CA GLU A 60 -5.85 24.77 56.06
C GLU A 60 -4.90 24.77 57.27
N VAL A 61 -5.40 25.26 58.40
CA VAL A 61 -4.72 25.25 59.69
C VAL A 61 -5.56 24.50 60.70
N SER A 62 -4.98 23.51 61.36
CA SER A 62 -5.64 22.70 62.37
C SER A 62 -5.16 23.09 63.77
N LEU A 63 -6.09 23.54 64.61
CA LEU A 63 -5.82 23.93 65.99
C LEU A 63 -6.14 22.76 66.94
N PRO A 64 -5.20 22.36 67.82
CA PRO A 64 -5.49 21.37 68.85
C PRO A 64 -6.40 21.93 69.95
N GLU A 65 -7.02 21.05 70.72
CA GLU A 65 -7.76 21.42 71.92
C GLU A 65 -6.78 21.99 72.97
N TRP A 66 -7.09 23.15 73.56
CA TRP A 66 -6.27 23.75 74.61
C TRP A 66 -6.78 23.39 76.01
N ALA A 67 -5.85 23.30 76.96
CA ALA A 67 -6.09 22.71 78.28
C ALA A 67 -7.05 23.50 79.20
N GLN A 68 -7.34 24.77 78.89
CA GLN A 68 -8.24 25.65 79.65
C GLN A 68 -9.33 26.19 78.73
N LEU A 69 -9.99 25.28 78.01
CA LEU A 69 -11.11 25.59 77.13
C LEU A 69 -12.29 26.13 77.96
N VAL A 70 -12.97 27.13 77.43
CA VAL A 70 -14.18 27.70 78.04
C VAL A 70 -15.24 26.65 78.38
N ASP A 71 -15.77 26.70 79.61
CA ASP A 71 -16.69 25.70 80.18
C ASP A 71 -17.99 26.28 80.76
N TYR A 72 -18.05 27.59 81.01
CA TYR A 72 -19.26 28.29 81.46
C TYR A 72 -20.17 28.71 80.30
N GLU A 73 -21.44 28.31 80.36
CA GLU A 73 -22.44 28.56 79.30
C GLU A 73 -22.50 30.04 78.89
N GLY A 74 -22.28 30.30 77.60
CA GLY A 74 -22.29 31.65 77.01
C GLY A 74 -20.94 32.37 76.98
N ASP A 75 -19.93 31.90 77.73
CA ASP A 75 -18.58 32.45 77.64
C ASP A 75 -17.90 31.97 76.34
N SER A 76 -16.96 32.78 75.82
CA SER A 76 -16.24 32.48 74.58
C SER A 76 -14.73 32.73 74.68
N ASP A 77 -13.95 31.75 74.24
CA ASP A 77 -12.53 31.94 73.92
C ASP A 77 -12.42 32.49 72.49
N THR A 78 -11.67 33.58 72.30
CA THR A 78 -11.36 34.10 70.96
C THR A 78 -10.00 33.56 70.52
N TYR A 79 -9.95 32.86 69.39
CA TYR A 79 -8.68 32.45 68.78
C TYR A 79 -8.34 33.37 67.61
N THR A 80 -7.08 33.75 67.51
CA THR A 80 -6.56 34.61 66.45
C THR A 80 -5.34 33.96 65.82
N LEU A 81 -5.40 33.67 64.52
CA LEU A 81 -4.25 33.20 63.76
C LEU A 81 -3.41 34.40 63.35
N GLU A 82 -2.10 34.26 63.54
CA GLU A 82 -1.11 35.29 63.31
C GLU A 82 -0.02 34.80 62.37
N TRP A 83 0.35 35.64 61.42
CA TRP A 83 1.29 35.34 60.34
C TRP A 83 2.39 36.41 60.28
N ALA A 84 3.64 36.00 60.10
CA ALA A 84 4.76 36.91 59.95
C ALA A 84 5.73 36.44 58.86
N VAL A 85 6.40 37.41 58.23
CA VAL A 85 7.44 37.19 57.22
C VAL A 85 8.80 37.01 57.89
N GLY A 86 9.57 36.04 57.44
CA GLY A 86 10.93 35.77 57.90
C GLY A 86 11.06 34.53 58.78
N ASP A 87 12.29 34.07 58.96
CA ASP A 87 12.61 32.87 59.75
C ASP A 87 12.51 33.10 61.27
N ALA A 88 12.87 34.29 61.74
CA ALA A 88 12.77 34.70 63.15
C ALA A 88 12.14 36.10 63.27
N PRO A 89 10.84 36.24 62.97
CA PRO A 89 10.14 37.51 63.04
C PRO A 89 10.05 38.03 64.48
N GLY A 90 10.13 39.35 64.64
CA GLY A 90 9.84 40.01 65.91
C GLY A 90 8.35 39.92 66.24
N ASP A 91 8.00 39.93 67.53
CA ASP A 91 6.60 39.79 67.96
C ASP A 91 5.67 40.89 67.40
N ASP A 92 6.21 42.07 67.10
CA ASP A 92 5.52 43.22 66.50
C ASP A 92 5.28 43.09 64.99
N THR A 93 5.88 42.10 64.34
CA THR A 93 5.74 41.87 62.89
C THR A 93 4.62 40.89 62.53
N TYR A 94 4.04 40.22 63.53
CA TYR A 94 2.92 39.30 63.35
C TYR A 94 1.64 40.06 63.05
N MET A 95 1.02 39.76 61.90
CA MET A 95 -0.27 40.28 61.49
C MET A 95 -1.37 39.27 61.79
N GLN A 96 -2.52 39.76 62.23
CA GLN A 96 -3.72 38.94 62.37
C GLN A 96 -4.28 38.60 60.99
N VAL A 97 -4.42 37.31 60.71
CA VAL A 97 -4.91 36.81 59.40
C VAL A 97 -6.27 36.13 59.49
N PHE A 98 -6.66 35.65 60.67
CA PHE A 98 -7.98 35.09 60.91
C PHE A 98 -8.34 35.22 62.38
N THR A 99 -9.62 35.41 62.69
CA THR A 99 -10.13 35.40 64.06
C THR A 99 -11.46 34.68 64.13
N GLY A 100 -11.69 33.94 65.21
CA GLY A 100 -12.93 33.23 65.47
C GLY A 100 -13.12 33.00 66.96
N THR A 101 -14.26 32.44 67.32
CA THR A 101 -14.63 32.19 68.72
C THR A 101 -15.04 30.75 68.94
N VAL A 102 -14.76 30.23 70.13
CA VAL A 102 -15.29 28.96 70.63
C VAL A 102 -16.13 29.29 71.86
N THR A 103 -17.42 28.97 71.82
CA THR A 103 -18.40 29.32 72.87
C THR A 103 -18.87 28.06 73.60
N ALA A 104 -18.94 28.11 74.93
CA ALA A 104 -19.44 26.99 75.72
C ALA A 104 -20.98 26.90 75.68
N PRO A 105 -21.56 25.67 75.67
CA PRO A 105 -20.89 24.37 75.76
C PRO A 105 -20.24 23.94 74.44
N VAL A 106 -18.98 23.51 74.48
CA VAL A 106 -18.25 23.06 73.28
C VAL A 106 -18.68 21.64 72.90
N ALA A 107 -19.08 21.44 71.64
CA ALA A 107 -19.56 20.16 71.16
C ALA A 107 -18.43 19.10 71.07
N ALA A 108 -18.76 17.84 71.34
CA ALA A 108 -17.82 16.74 71.12
C ALA A 108 -17.44 16.64 69.63
N GLY A 109 -16.14 16.59 69.34
CA GLY A 109 -15.62 16.55 67.97
C GLY A 109 -15.31 17.91 67.34
N THR A 110 -15.40 19.01 68.09
CA THR A 110 -14.96 20.34 67.62
C THR A 110 -13.46 20.40 67.31
N PHE A 111 -12.66 19.60 68.02
CA PHE A 111 -11.20 19.54 67.85
C PHE A 111 -10.74 18.23 67.17
N PRO A 112 -9.65 18.27 66.38
CA PRO A 112 -8.85 19.45 66.07
C PRO A 112 -9.61 20.38 65.11
N MET A 113 -9.64 21.67 65.43
CA MET A 113 -10.45 22.65 64.73
C MET A 113 -9.77 23.04 63.43
N LYS A 114 -10.45 22.81 62.30
CA LYS A 114 -9.94 23.15 60.96
C LYS A 114 -10.38 24.55 60.57
N VAL A 115 -9.41 25.42 60.34
CA VAL A 115 -9.60 26.80 59.90
C VAL A 115 -9.06 26.93 58.48
N GLN A 116 -9.86 27.46 57.57
CA GLN A 116 -9.45 27.79 56.21
C GLN A 116 -9.08 29.27 56.16
N VAL A 117 -7.79 29.58 56.18
CA VAL A 117 -7.30 30.96 56.11
C VAL A 117 -7.17 31.36 54.64
N PRO A 118 -7.92 32.36 54.14
CA PRO A 118 -7.77 32.80 52.75
C PRO A 118 -6.34 33.24 52.44
N MET A 119 -5.79 32.86 51.28
CA MET A 119 -4.43 33.28 50.89
C MET A 119 -4.28 34.80 50.80
N THR A 120 -5.35 35.51 50.42
CA THR A 120 -5.43 36.98 50.41
C THR A 120 -5.32 37.60 51.82
N ALA A 121 -5.68 36.87 52.87
CA ALA A 121 -5.52 37.32 54.24
C ALA A 121 -4.07 37.20 54.72
N LEU A 122 -3.31 36.23 54.20
CA LEU A 122 -1.89 36.04 54.51
C LEU A 122 -0.98 37.10 53.86
N SER A 123 -1.45 37.79 52.83
CA SER A 123 -0.72 38.87 52.16
C SER A 123 -1.68 39.94 51.63
N PRO A 124 -2.08 40.91 52.48
CA PRO A 124 -3.04 41.93 52.12
C PRO A 124 -2.62 42.73 50.87
N GLY A 125 -3.50 42.81 49.88
CA GLY A 125 -3.29 43.58 48.64
C GLY A 125 -2.71 42.77 47.47
N VAL A 126 -2.42 41.48 47.65
CA VAL A 126 -2.04 40.54 46.59
C VAL A 126 -2.82 39.23 46.74
N GLU A 127 -2.93 38.46 45.65
CA GLU A 127 -3.75 37.24 45.62
C GLU A 127 -3.19 36.12 46.52
N ARG A 128 -1.87 36.09 46.71
CA ARG A 128 -1.16 35.09 47.53
C ARG A 128 0.17 35.64 48.08
N PRO A 129 0.74 34.99 49.12
CA PRO A 129 2.09 35.31 49.59
C PRO A 129 3.15 35.14 48.49
N ALA A 130 4.18 35.98 48.54
CA ALA A 130 5.36 35.81 47.70
C ALA A 130 6.19 34.59 48.15
N ASP A 131 7.11 34.13 47.30
CA ASP A 131 8.03 33.07 47.68
C ASP A 131 8.92 33.55 48.84
N GLY A 132 9.04 32.73 49.90
CA GLY A 132 9.76 33.11 51.10
C GLY A 132 9.50 32.23 52.33
N ILE A 133 10.19 32.57 53.41
CA ILE A 133 10.06 31.91 54.72
C ILE A 133 9.08 32.71 55.58
N TYR A 134 8.18 32.00 56.25
CA TYR A 134 7.11 32.56 57.07
C TYR A 134 6.97 31.80 58.39
N ARG A 135 6.29 32.45 59.36
CA ARG A 135 5.91 31.84 60.63
C ARG A 135 4.42 32.00 60.88
N LEU A 136 3.78 30.90 61.24
CA LEU A 136 2.38 30.87 61.66
C LEU A 136 2.27 30.51 63.14
N ARG A 137 1.47 31.25 63.89
CA ARG A 137 1.10 30.92 65.28
C ARG A 137 -0.37 31.27 65.53
N TYR A 138 -0.87 30.93 66.71
CA TYR A 138 -2.19 31.39 67.15
C TYR A 138 -2.14 31.94 68.58
N ARG A 139 -3.06 32.85 68.86
CA ARG A 139 -3.28 33.45 70.17
C ARG A 139 -4.68 33.12 70.65
N ILE A 140 -4.81 32.73 71.92
CA ILE A 140 -6.11 32.56 72.57
C ILE A 140 -6.31 33.71 73.56
N LYS A 141 -7.43 34.42 73.42
CA LYS A 141 -7.91 35.42 74.39
C LYS A 141 -9.13 34.84 75.12
N GLN A 142 -8.99 34.66 76.43
CA GLN A 142 -10.03 34.13 77.30
C GLN A 142 -11.00 35.24 77.77
N PRO A 143 -12.19 34.89 78.32
CA PRO A 143 -13.18 35.87 78.80
C PRO A 143 -12.66 36.86 79.85
N ASN A 144 -11.62 36.48 80.61
CA ASN A 144 -10.95 37.32 81.60
C ASN A 144 -9.89 38.28 80.99
N GLU A 145 -9.88 38.41 79.66
CA GLU A 145 -8.93 39.20 78.87
C GLU A 145 -7.47 38.70 78.89
N GLN A 146 -7.21 37.52 79.47
CA GLN A 146 -5.88 36.92 79.42
C GLN A 146 -5.59 36.37 78.02
N GLU A 147 -4.41 36.68 77.50
CA GLU A 147 -3.92 36.18 76.22
C GLU A 147 -2.78 35.17 76.42
N THR A 148 -2.78 34.12 75.61
CA THR A 148 -1.71 33.11 75.55
C THR A 148 -1.35 32.82 74.09
N LEU A 149 -0.06 32.79 73.78
CA LEU A 149 0.47 32.51 72.44
C LEU A 149 0.94 31.06 72.32
N SER A 150 0.71 30.45 71.15
CA SER A 150 1.34 29.19 70.79
C SER A 150 2.74 29.37 70.20
N PRO A 151 3.60 28.34 70.28
CA PRO A 151 4.83 28.33 69.52
C PRO A 151 4.54 28.40 68.01
N SER A 152 5.42 29.04 67.26
CA SER A 152 5.27 29.18 65.82
C SER A 152 5.68 27.92 65.04
N VAL A 153 5.09 27.77 63.87
CA VAL A 153 5.41 26.75 62.85
C VAL A 153 6.10 27.45 61.68
N PRO A 154 7.27 26.95 61.21
CA PRO A 154 7.88 27.45 59.97
C PRO A 154 7.04 27.04 58.77
N LEU A 155 6.94 27.93 57.80
CA LEU A 155 6.31 27.68 56.52
C LEU A 155 7.19 28.26 55.42
N ILE A 156 7.45 27.49 54.37
CA ILE A 156 8.15 27.98 53.18
C ILE A 156 7.15 27.95 52.02
N VAL A 157 6.86 29.12 51.49
CA VAL A 157 6.08 29.29 50.25
C VAL A 157 7.09 29.32 49.11
N ASP A 158 6.98 28.37 48.20
CA ASP A 158 7.77 28.34 46.96
C ASP A 158 6.83 27.96 45.81
N THR A 159 6.69 28.87 44.85
CA THR A 159 5.87 28.71 43.65
C THR A 159 6.70 28.72 42.37
N THR A 160 8.02 28.88 42.48
CA THR A 160 8.93 28.99 41.34
C THR A 160 9.62 27.65 41.09
N PRO A 161 9.39 26.99 39.94
CA PRO A 161 10.07 25.74 39.63
C PRO A 161 11.57 25.95 39.36
N PRO A 162 12.37 24.87 39.45
CA PRO A 162 13.76 24.88 39.02
C PRO A 162 13.89 25.41 37.57
N GLY A 163 14.85 26.31 37.34
CA GLY A 163 15.06 26.93 36.03
C GLY A 163 14.05 28.04 35.68
N LYS A 164 13.21 28.48 36.62
CA LYS A 164 12.28 29.63 36.48
C LYS A 164 11.37 29.54 35.26
N HIS A 165 10.80 28.36 35.02
CA HIS A 165 9.93 28.03 33.87
C HIS A 165 10.62 28.01 32.49
N LEU A 166 11.95 28.11 32.41
CA LEU A 166 12.66 27.91 31.16
C LEU A 166 12.68 26.42 30.80
N GLU A 167 12.57 26.12 29.50
CA GLU A 167 12.71 24.76 28.99
C GLU A 167 14.15 24.27 29.22
N PRO A 168 14.33 23.16 29.96
CA PRO A 168 15.66 22.61 30.19
C PRO A 168 16.33 22.13 28.89
N ALA A 169 17.64 22.29 28.80
CA ALA A 169 18.42 21.73 27.69
C ALA A 169 18.39 20.19 27.72
N GLN A 170 18.60 19.55 26.56
CA GLN A 170 18.61 18.09 26.45
C GLN A 170 19.76 17.49 27.28
N MET A 171 19.53 16.31 27.86
CA MET A 171 20.60 15.56 28.51
C MET A 171 21.62 15.03 27.49
N THR A 172 22.84 14.77 27.95
CA THR A 172 23.86 14.08 27.16
C THR A 172 23.89 12.60 27.53
N LEU A 173 23.91 11.73 26.52
CA LEU A 173 23.96 10.28 26.71
C LEU A 173 25.39 9.77 26.56
N ASN A 174 25.77 8.74 27.31
CA ASN A 174 27.06 8.06 27.16
C ASN A 174 27.16 7.15 25.93
N ALA A 175 26.10 7.10 25.10
CA ALA A 175 26.07 6.42 23.82
C ALA A 175 25.25 7.25 22.80
N ALA A 176 25.64 7.15 21.52
CA ALA A 176 24.86 7.71 20.42
C ALA A 176 23.70 6.78 20.02
N GLU A 177 23.90 5.48 20.18
CA GLU A 177 23.02 4.41 19.73
C GLU A 177 22.95 3.33 20.81
N LEU A 178 21.79 2.69 20.95
CA LEU A 178 21.59 1.58 21.87
C LEU A 178 21.66 0.26 21.10
N THR A 179 22.81 -0.41 21.20
CA THR A 179 23.08 -1.68 20.51
C THR A 179 23.16 -2.85 21.47
N GLN A 180 23.09 -4.07 20.94
CA GLN A 180 23.36 -5.28 21.73
C GLN A 180 24.73 -5.25 22.40
N GLN A 181 25.76 -4.83 21.66
CA GLN A 181 27.12 -4.70 22.18
C GLN A 181 27.17 -3.69 23.33
N PHE A 182 26.49 -2.54 23.20
CA PHE A 182 26.43 -1.56 24.28
C PHE A 182 25.82 -2.16 25.56
N ILE A 183 24.73 -2.91 25.45
CA ILE A 183 24.07 -3.56 26.59
C ILE A 183 25.02 -4.56 27.28
N GLU A 184 25.76 -5.34 26.52
CA GLU A 184 26.72 -6.33 27.03
C GLU A 184 27.93 -5.69 27.72
N GLU A 185 28.42 -4.57 27.18
CA GLU A 185 29.54 -3.81 27.74
C GLU A 185 29.13 -2.93 28.93
N ASN A 186 27.84 -2.57 29.04
CA ASN A 186 27.30 -1.66 30.06
C ASN A 186 26.15 -2.32 30.85
N PRO A 187 26.45 -3.31 31.72
CA PRO A 187 25.42 -4.01 32.50
C PRO A 187 24.66 -3.09 33.48
N GLY A 188 25.19 -1.88 33.74
CA GLY A 188 24.54 -0.85 34.56
C GLY A 188 23.46 -0.04 33.85
N GLY A 189 23.35 -0.13 32.52
CA GLY A 189 22.38 0.62 31.72
C GLY A 189 22.94 1.89 31.05
N LEU A 190 22.05 2.66 30.44
CA LEU A 190 22.39 3.90 29.73
C LEU A 190 22.45 5.07 30.72
N ILE A 191 23.49 5.89 30.65
CA ILE A 191 23.69 7.04 31.55
C ILE A 191 23.34 8.32 30.81
N GLY A 192 22.39 9.08 31.37
CA GLY A 192 22.05 10.43 30.92
C GLY A 192 22.59 11.47 31.90
N THR A 193 23.48 12.35 31.44
CA THR A 193 24.02 13.46 32.23
C THR A 193 23.20 14.72 31.98
N LEU A 194 22.66 15.29 33.05
CA LEU A 194 21.88 16.51 33.02
C LEU A 194 22.81 17.72 32.78
N PRO A 195 22.36 18.72 32.01
CA PRO A 195 23.02 20.02 31.96
C PRO A 195 23.09 20.67 33.34
N ASP A 196 24.13 21.46 33.56
CA ASP A 196 24.28 22.26 34.77
C ASP A 196 23.16 23.33 34.86
N TYR A 197 22.61 23.55 36.05
CA TYR A 197 21.63 24.61 36.29
C TYR A 197 21.89 25.32 37.62
N GLU A 198 21.92 26.65 37.57
CA GLU A 198 22.51 27.47 38.64
C GLU A 198 21.61 27.65 39.87
N ASP A 199 20.29 27.48 39.74
CA ASP A 199 19.31 27.70 40.81
C ASP A 199 18.92 26.42 41.56
N TRP A 200 19.77 25.38 41.50
CA TRP A 200 19.62 24.15 42.28
C TRP A 200 19.50 24.40 43.79
N LYS A 201 18.58 23.67 44.43
CA LYS A 201 18.43 23.63 45.89
C LYS A 201 18.45 22.18 46.42
N PRO A 202 18.91 21.95 47.65
CA PRO A 202 18.77 20.65 48.31
C PRO A 202 17.29 20.21 48.38
N GLY A 203 17.00 19.03 47.85
CA GLY A 203 15.65 18.48 47.75
C GLY A 203 15.07 18.47 46.34
N ASP A 204 15.74 19.12 45.37
CA ASP A 204 15.42 18.98 43.96
C ASP A 204 15.61 17.53 43.50
N LYS A 205 14.69 17.06 42.66
CA LYS A 205 14.68 15.73 42.07
C LYS A 205 14.53 15.85 40.56
N VAL A 206 15.03 14.86 39.84
CA VAL A 206 14.80 14.68 38.42
C VAL A 206 13.87 13.49 38.18
N ALA A 207 12.80 13.71 37.45
CA ALA A 207 11.98 12.67 36.84
C ALA A 207 12.43 12.50 35.39
N PHE A 208 12.79 11.30 34.97
CA PHE A 208 13.35 11.05 33.63
C PHE A 208 12.53 10.00 32.88
N TYR A 209 12.47 10.15 31.56
CA TYR A 209 11.51 9.47 30.70
C TYR A 209 12.22 8.79 29.53
N TRP A 210 11.72 7.61 29.17
CA TRP A 210 12.05 6.88 27.95
C TRP A 210 10.80 6.87 27.07
N ILE A 211 10.90 7.47 25.88
CA ILE A 211 9.75 7.86 25.07
C ILE A 211 9.91 7.25 23.67
N GLY A 212 8.89 6.51 23.24
CA GLY A 212 8.83 5.91 21.90
C GLY A 212 8.44 6.89 20.81
N THR A 213 8.29 6.38 19.59
CA THR A 213 7.79 7.13 18.43
C THR A 213 6.36 6.66 18.10
N PRO A 214 5.40 7.56 17.79
CA PRO A 214 5.51 9.02 17.75
C PRO A 214 5.64 9.66 19.14
N LEU A 215 6.18 10.89 19.19
CA LEU A 215 6.30 11.65 20.45
C LEU A 215 4.89 11.94 21.00
N PRO A 216 4.62 11.63 22.28
CA PRO A 216 3.35 11.94 22.92
C PRO A 216 3.23 13.44 23.19
N ASP A 217 1.99 13.93 23.32
CA ASP A 217 1.75 15.25 23.88
C ASP A 217 2.25 15.30 25.34
N PRO A 218 2.65 16.47 25.87
CA PRO A 218 3.18 16.57 27.23
C PRO A 218 2.23 16.08 28.34
N GLU A 219 0.92 16.05 28.07
CA GLU A 219 -0.12 15.56 28.97
C GLU A 219 -0.22 14.02 28.98
N ASP A 220 0.24 13.38 27.89
CA ASP A 220 0.19 11.92 27.66
C ASP A 220 1.57 11.25 27.86
N LEU A 221 2.49 11.93 28.56
CA LEU A 221 3.79 11.34 28.89
C LEU A 221 3.60 10.05 29.71
N PRO A 222 4.39 8.99 29.42
CA PRO A 222 4.38 7.79 30.24
C PRO A 222 4.85 8.11 31.68
N ASP A 223 4.60 7.18 32.59
CA ASP A 223 5.18 7.26 33.94
C ASP A 223 6.71 7.41 33.87
N PRO A 224 7.33 8.26 34.70
CA PRO A 224 8.77 8.41 34.71
C PRO A 224 9.44 7.09 35.09
N ILE A 225 10.57 6.80 34.45
CA ILE A 225 11.39 5.63 34.75
C ILE A 225 11.83 5.63 36.21
N GLY A 226 12.06 6.81 36.78
CA GLY A 226 12.28 6.99 38.20
C GLY A 226 12.45 8.45 38.59
N TYR A 227 12.67 8.63 39.90
CA TYR A 227 13.03 9.90 40.51
C TYR A 227 14.41 9.79 41.16
N VAL A 228 15.32 10.69 40.82
CA VAL A 228 16.68 10.74 41.38
C VAL A 228 16.89 12.10 42.04
N ASP A 229 17.51 12.13 43.22
CA ASP A 229 17.85 13.39 43.87
C ASP A 229 18.97 14.08 43.10
N VAL A 230 18.80 15.39 42.85
CA VAL A 230 19.84 16.22 42.26
C VAL A 230 20.81 16.59 43.37
N ALA A 231 22.05 16.10 43.28
CA ALA A 231 23.00 16.18 44.40
C ALA A 231 23.76 17.52 44.46
N SER A 232 23.89 18.21 43.32
CA SER A 232 24.52 19.54 43.25
C SER A 232 24.05 20.31 42.02
N ALA A 233 24.51 21.55 41.82
CA ALA A 233 24.20 22.32 40.60
C ALA A 233 24.85 21.76 39.32
N VAL A 234 25.81 20.84 39.44
CA VAL A 234 26.62 20.33 38.33
C VAL A 234 26.77 18.81 38.34
N ASN A 235 27.11 18.22 37.20
CA ASN A 235 27.49 16.79 37.08
C ASN A 235 26.45 15.79 37.63
N ASN A 236 25.16 16.07 37.46
CA ASN A 236 24.11 15.13 37.85
C ASN A 236 23.81 14.16 36.71
N SER A 237 23.53 12.91 37.05
CA SER A 237 23.22 11.87 36.07
C SER A 237 22.05 11.00 36.51
N VAL A 238 21.29 10.53 35.54
CA VAL A 238 20.29 9.47 35.68
C VAL A 238 20.76 8.21 34.98
N THR A 239 20.32 7.05 35.47
CA THR A 239 20.61 5.75 34.86
C THR A 239 19.31 5.13 34.39
N PHE A 240 19.22 4.84 33.10
CA PHE A 240 18.14 4.07 32.51
C PHE A 240 18.52 2.58 32.63
N PRO A 241 17.86 1.81 33.52
CA PRO A 241 18.19 0.41 33.72
C PRO A 241 17.88 -0.41 32.46
N LEU A 242 18.57 -1.54 32.28
CA LEU A 242 18.37 -2.39 31.10
C LEU A 242 16.93 -2.89 30.93
N SER A 243 16.17 -3.02 32.03
CA SER A 243 14.75 -3.37 31.99
C SER A 243 13.89 -2.34 31.25
N THR A 244 14.33 -1.08 31.16
CA THR A 244 13.66 -0.04 30.37
C THR A 244 13.62 -0.38 28.88
N PHE A 245 14.59 -1.17 28.39
CA PHE A 245 14.74 -1.49 26.98
C PHE A 245 14.20 -2.88 26.61
N ALA A 246 13.61 -3.61 27.56
CA ALA A 246 13.17 -4.99 27.33
C ALA A 246 12.14 -5.12 26.20
N ASP A 247 11.24 -4.14 26.10
CA ASP A 247 10.21 -4.06 25.05
C ASP A 247 10.59 -3.09 23.92
N ALA A 248 11.84 -2.60 23.91
CA ALA A 248 12.29 -1.67 22.88
C ALA A 248 12.37 -2.36 21.52
N LYS A 249 11.85 -1.69 20.51
CA LYS A 249 11.94 -2.11 19.11
C LYS A 249 13.19 -1.51 18.47
N ASP A 250 13.53 -2.01 17.28
CA ASP A 250 14.66 -1.51 16.49
C ASP A 250 14.27 -0.20 15.78
N GLU A 251 13.98 0.85 16.54
CA GLU A 251 13.45 2.14 16.08
C GLU A 251 14.01 3.31 16.91
N PRO A 252 13.83 4.58 16.51
CA PRO A 252 14.28 5.72 17.31
C PRO A 252 13.43 5.90 18.58
N TYR A 253 14.12 6.14 19.69
CA TYR A 253 13.54 6.55 20.97
C TYR A 253 14.10 7.91 21.40
N TYR A 254 13.45 8.50 22.38
CA TYR A 254 13.79 9.81 22.92
C TYR A 254 13.86 9.75 24.43
N VAL A 255 14.84 10.46 24.99
CA VAL A 255 14.93 10.68 26.43
C VAL A 255 14.67 12.14 26.76
N ALA A 256 13.96 12.36 27.86
CA ALA A 256 13.66 13.68 28.38
C ALA A 256 13.59 13.64 29.91
N TYR A 257 13.54 14.79 30.55
CA TYR A 257 13.42 14.91 31.99
C TYR A 257 12.64 16.15 32.42
N ILE A 258 12.18 16.12 33.66
CA ILE A 258 11.57 17.23 34.38
C ILE A 258 12.27 17.37 35.72
N LEU A 259 12.59 18.60 36.11
CA LEU A 259 13.08 18.93 37.44
C LEU A 259 11.89 19.21 38.36
N VAL A 260 11.94 18.66 39.57
CA VAL A 260 10.90 18.79 40.59
C VAL A 260 11.55 19.28 41.88
N ASP A 261 11.18 20.46 42.35
CA ASP A 261 11.70 20.97 43.62
C ASP A 261 11.03 20.31 44.84
N LYS A 262 11.50 20.69 46.03
CA LYS A 262 10.94 20.22 47.30
C LYS A 262 9.46 20.61 47.49
N ALA A 263 9.03 21.76 46.96
CA ALA A 263 7.63 22.21 47.00
C ALA A 263 6.74 21.54 45.96
N THR A 264 7.29 20.63 45.14
CA THR A 264 6.65 19.89 44.04
C THR A 264 6.38 20.70 42.77
N ASN A 265 6.99 21.90 42.64
CA ASN A 265 7.00 22.65 41.40
C ASN A 265 7.77 21.89 40.33
N ARG A 266 7.23 21.87 39.11
CA ARG A 266 7.78 21.13 37.97
C ARG A 266 8.32 22.11 36.94
N SER A 267 9.52 21.89 36.44
CA SER A 267 9.98 22.56 35.22
C SER A 267 9.11 22.14 34.02
N PRO A 268 9.15 22.88 32.90
CA PRO A 268 8.77 22.33 31.61
C PRO A 268 9.56 21.05 31.30
N LEU A 269 9.07 20.26 30.33
CA LEU A 269 9.80 19.10 29.81
C LEU A 269 11.09 19.58 29.12
N SER A 270 12.19 18.88 29.35
CA SER A 270 13.45 19.16 28.66
C SER A 270 13.34 18.94 27.15
N ASN A 271 14.22 19.59 26.39
CA ASN A 271 14.44 19.21 24.98
C ASN A 271 14.74 17.70 24.86
N TYR A 272 14.10 17.05 23.89
CA TYR A 272 14.29 15.61 23.65
C TYR A 272 15.68 15.31 23.13
N ARG A 273 16.33 14.28 23.70
CA ARG A 273 17.53 13.69 23.14
C ARG A 273 17.16 12.39 22.43
N ARG A 274 17.34 12.34 21.10
CA ARG A 274 17.16 11.12 20.31
C ARG A 274 18.29 10.12 20.60
N ILE A 275 17.92 8.84 20.62
CA ILE A 275 18.82 7.69 20.59
C ILE A 275 18.21 6.63 19.68
N ASP A 276 19.01 6.10 18.77
CA ASP A 276 18.56 5.06 17.86
C ASP A 276 18.80 3.68 18.49
N VAL A 277 17.80 2.81 18.42
CA VAL A 277 17.84 1.48 19.05
C VAL A 277 17.97 0.40 17.98
N ALA A 278 18.90 -0.53 18.18
CA ALA A 278 19.13 -1.68 17.31
C ALA A 278 19.67 -2.85 18.15
N LEU A 279 18.76 -3.64 18.71
CA LEU A 279 19.10 -4.72 19.65
C LEU A 279 19.32 -6.05 18.94
N GLY A 280 20.00 -6.99 19.60
CA GLY A 280 20.42 -8.27 19.00
C GLY A 280 21.56 -8.16 17.97
N PRO A 281 22.11 -9.30 17.53
CA PRO A 281 23.23 -9.33 16.57
C PRO A 281 22.80 -8.82 15.19
N LEU A 282 23.56 -7.92 14.58
CA LEU A 282 23.28 -7.41 13.24
C LEU A 282 23.25 -8.54 12.18
N PRO A 283 22.54 -8.34 11.05
CA PRO A 283 22.58 -9.24 9.91
C PRO A 283 24.03 -9.58 9.50
N ALA A 284 24.31 -10.86 9.33
CA ALA A 284 25.66 -11.36 9.07
C ALA A 284 25.66 -12.43 7.96
N ASN A 285 26.84 -12.74 7.41
CA ASN A 285 27.01 -13.70 6.31
C ASN A 285 26.21 -13.35 5.04
N LEU A 286 26.06 -12.04 4.76
CA LEU A 286 25.45 -11.56 3.52
C LEU A 286 26.29 -11.99 2.31
N LEU A 287 25.60 -12.40 1.24
CA LEU A 287 26.20 -12.76 -0.05
C LEU A 287 26.05 -11.61 -1.05
N ASP A 288 26.74 -11.67 -2.18
CA ASP A 288 26.58 -10.65 -3.21
C ASP A 288 25.17 -10.75 -3.85
N PRO A 289 24.54 -9.62 -4.22
CA PRO A 289 23.23 -9.64 -4.86
C PRO A 289 23.30 -10.33 -6.21
N VAL A 290 22.22 -11.04 -6.58
CA VAL A 290 22.11 -11.72 -7.88
C VAL A 290 21.04 -11.03 -8.72
N VAL A 291 21.34 -10.76 -9.99
CA VAL A 291 20.35 -10.25 -10.96
C VAL A 291 20.14 -11.34 -12.01
N PRO A 292 19.05 -12.14 -11.92
CA PRO A 292 18.87 -13.33 -12.74
C PRO A 292 18.94 -13.08 -14.25
N LEU A 293 18.37 -11.96 -14.70
CA LEU A 293 18.36 -11.57 -16.11
C LEU A 293 19.74 -11.13 -16.62
N ALA A 294 20.72 -10.92 -15.73
CA ALA A 294 22.11 -10.62 -16.09
C ALA A 294 23.05 -11.82 -15.97
N GLU A 295 22.53 -13.03 -15.73
CA GLU A 295 23.33 -14.25 -15.69
C GLU A 295 23.58 -14.82 -17.10
N ALA A 296 24.40 -15.87 -17.19
CA ALA A 296 24.70 -16.51 -18.46
C ALA A 296 23.41 -17.02 -19.15
N PRO A 297 23.32 -16.93 -20.49
CA PRO A 297 24.42 -16.73 -21.44
C PRO A 297 24.71 -15.29 -21.86
N GLU A 298 23.79 -14.34 -21.63
CA GLU A 298 23.84 -13.01 -22.25
C GLU A 298 24.62 -11.98 -21.43
N HIS A 299 24.65 -12.12 -20.10
CA HIS A 299 25.37 -11.20 -19.19
C HIS A 299 25.04 -9.70 -19.40
N LEU A 300 23.87 -9.41 -19.97
CA LEU A 300 23.45 -8.09 -20.41
C LEU A 300 21.94 -7.96 -20.16
N ILE A 301 21.55 -6.89 -19.49
CA ILE A 301 20.13 -6.55 -19.32
C ILE A 301 19.74 -5.61 -20.45
N ASN A 302 18.86 -6.08 -21.32
CA ASN A 302 18.38 -5.34 -22.49
C ASN A 302 16.99 -4.73 -22.24
N LEU A 303 16.40 -4.10 -23.25
CA LEU A 303 15.09 -3.45 -23.15
C LEU A 303 13.94 -4.47 -22.99
N ASP A 304 14.08 -5.69 -23.49
CA ASP A 304 13.13 -6.78 -23.26
C ASP A 304 13.15 -7.27 -21.80
N ASP A 305 14.33 -7.35 -21.19
CA ASP A 305 14.47 -7.65 -19.76
C ASP A 305 13.82 -6.58 -18.88
N ALA A 306 13.98 -5.30 -19.25
CA ALA A 306 13.29 -4.21 -18.57
C ALA A 306 11.76 -4.37 -18.62
N ARG A 307 11.20 -4.84 -19.75
CA ARG A 307 9.76 -5.12 -19.90
C ARG A 307 9.30 -6.32 -19.07
N MET A 308 10.14 -7.36 -18.95
CA MET A 308 9.87 -8.48 -18.05
C MET A 308 9.87 -8.03 -16.58
N GLY A 309 10.73 -7.07 -16.25
CA GLY A 309 10.94 -6.54 -14.91
C GLY A 309 12.21 -7.08 -14.30
N VAL A 310 13.16 -6.17 -14.07
CA VAL A 310 14.46 -6.52 -13.48
C VAL A 310 14.30 -6.66 -11.96
N GLU A 311 14.80 -7.78 -11.44
CA GLU A 311 14.76 -8.10 -10.02
C GLU A 311 16.16 -8.33 -9.47
N VAL A 312 16.39 -7.86 -8.23
CA VAL A 312 17.59 -8.13 -7.46
C VAL A 312 17.24 -9.16 -6.39
N LEU A 313 17.90 -10.32 -6.46
CA LEU A 313 17.72 -11.42 -5.52
C LEU A 313 18.74 -11.34 -4.39
N ILE A 314 18.22 -11.35 -3.17
CA ILE A 314 18.98 -11.39 -1.92
C ILE A 314 18.88 -12.79 -1.31
N GLN A 315 20.01 -13.50 -1.27
CA GLN A 315 20.08 -14.85 -0.71
C GLN A 315 19.91 -14.84 0.81
N SER A 316 19.66 -16.02 1.40
CA SER A 316 19.55 -16.15 2.86
C SER A 316 20.82 -15.70 3.57
N PHE A 317 20.65 -14.98 4.67
CA PHE A 317 21.71 -14.52 5.56
C PHE A 317 21.29 -14.75 7.03
N ASP A 318 22.23 -14.60 7.96
CA ASP A 318 22.00 -14.90 9.38
C ASP A 318 21.51 -13.68 10.16
N ASN A 319 20.92 -13.94 11.33
CA ASN A 319 20.50 -12.94 12.33
C ASN A 319 19.47 -11.91 11.85
N TRP A 320 18.72 -12.17 10.78
CA TRP A 320 17.65 -11.27 10.35
C TRP A 320 16.51 -11.18 11.38
N LYS A 321 15.84 -10.03 11.42
CA LYS A 321 14.60 -9.79 12.15
C LYS A 321 13.50 -9.35 11.20
N PRO A 322 12.22 -9.55 11.56
CA PRO A 322 11.09 -9.08 10.75
C PRO A 322 11.09 -7.58 10.45
N THR A 323 11.66 -6.77 11.36
CA THR A 323 11.74 -5.31 11.27
C THR A 323 12.99 -4.82 10.52
N ASP A 324 13.90 -5.71 10.14
CA ASP A 324 15.06 -5.34 9.34
C ASP A 324 14.59 -4.90 7.94
N ARG A 325 15.22 -3.86 7.39
CA ARG A 325 14.90 -3.31 6.07
C ARG A 325 16.02 -3.56 5.08
N ILE A 326 15.74 -4.21 3.97
CA ILE A 326 16.68 -4.35 2.85
C ILE A 326 16.64 -3.05 2.04
N GLU A 327 17.80 -2.42 1.87
CA GLU A 327 17.97 -1.26 1.02
C GLU A 327 18.88 -1.65 -0.14
N VAL A 328 18.28 -1.77 -1.34
CA VAL A 328 18.99 -2.03 -2.59
C VAL A 328 19.35 -0.71 -3.26
N THR A 329 20.52 -0.63 -3.86
CA THR A 329 20.97 0.47 -4.69
C THR A 329 21.28 -0.03 -6.09
N TRP A 330 20.62 0.55 -7.09
CA TRP A 330 20.84 0.31 -8.51
C TRP A 330 21.60 1.49 -9.12
N GLY A 331 22.83 1.28 -9.59
CA GLY A 331 23.73 2.38 -9.94
C GLY A 331 23.97 3.28 -8.73
N ASN A 332 23.44 4.50 -8.78
CA ASN A 332 23.41 5.47 -7.69
C ASN A 332 22.02 5.69 -7.08
N ALA A 333 20.98 5.02 -7.61
CA ALA A 333 19.60 5.13 -7.14
C ALA A 333 19.37 4.19 -5.96
N VAL A 334 19.09 4.75 -4.79
CA VAL A 334 18.67 3.98 -3.61
C VAL A 334 17.18 3.69 -3.75
N LEU A 335 16.85 2.40 -3.88
CA LEU A 335 15.47 1.94 -4.02
C LEU A 335 14.73 2.09 -2.69
N ARG A 336 13.40 2.06 -2.75
CA ARG A 336 12.57 2.06 -1.54
C ARG A 336 12.93 0.84 -0.68
N PRO A 337 13.28 1.01 0.61
CA PRO A 337 13.59 -0.12 1.46
C PRO A 337 12.38 -1.04 1.70
N GLU A 338 12.61 -2.34 1.70
CA GLU A 338 11.59 -3.36 1.98
C GLU A 338 11.85 -4.04 3.33
N GLU A 339 10.80 -4.25 4.12
CA GLU A 339 10.90 -4.98 5.39
C GLU A 339 10.99 -6.50 5.14
N MET A 340 11.82 -7.18 5.94
CA MET A 340 11.95 -8.65 5.90
C MET A 340 10.64 -9.37 6.21
N GLY A 341 9.83 -8.83 7.12
CA GLY A 341 8.57 -9.42 7.55
C GLY A 341 8.73 -10.68 8.42
N SER A 342 7.61 -11.17 8.96
CA SER A 342 7.63 -12.27 9.95
C SER A 342 7.97 -13.65 9.36
N PHE A 343 7.80 -13.82 8.05
CA PHE A 343 8.00 -15.08 7.35
C PHE A 343 8.66 -14.83 5.98
N PRO A 344 9.94 -14.38 5.95
CA PRO A 344 10.63 -14.11 4.70
C PRO A 344 10.78 -15.39 3.89
N THR A 345 10.59 -15.30 2.58
CA THR A 345 10.93 -16.36 1.63
C THR A 345 12.23 -15.99 0.95
N PHE A 346 13.22 -16.88 1.01
CA PHE A 346 14.50 -16.69 0.34
C PHE A 346 14.54 -17.43 -0.99
N PRO A 347 15.19 -16.86 -2.04
CA PRO A 347 15.76 -15.51 -2.05
C PRO A 347 14.66 -14.43 -1.99
N VAL A 348 14.95 -13.31 -1.32
CA VAL A 348 14.07 -12.14 -1.33
C VAL A 348 14.26 -11.44 -2.67
N SER A 349 13.17 -11.22 -3.40
CA SER A 349 13.19 -10.54 -4.70
C SER A 349 12.76 -9.09 -4.54
N ILE A 350 13.63 -8.16 -4.95
CA ILE A 350 13.37 -6.72 -4.95
C ILE A 350 13.32 -6.25 -6.41
N ARG A 351 12.15 -5.82 -6.87
CA ARG A 351 12.00 -5.27 -8.23
C ARG A 351 12.65 -3.90 -8.32
N VAL A 352 13.50 -3.71 -9.33
CA VAL A 352 14.03 -2.39 -9.68
C VAL A 352 12.93 -1.61 -10.41
N PRO A 353 12.53 -0.43 -9.93
CA PRO A 353 11.53 0.38 -10.62
C PRO A 353 12.02 0.79 -12.00
N ASP A 354 11.11 0.76 -12.98
CA ASP A 354 11.42 1.06 -14.38
C ASP A 354 12.03 2.47 -14.53
N LYS A 355 11.57 3.43 -13.72
CA LYS A 355 12.14 4.78 -13.66
C LYS A 355 13.62 4.76 -13.26
N ASP A 356 14.00 3.96 -12.27
CA ASP A 356 15.38 3.89 -11.80
C ASP A 356 16.27 3.19 -12.83
N LEU A 357 15.76 2.18 -13.55
CA LEU A 357 16.46 1.60 -14.71
C LEU A 357 16.74 2.64 -15.79
N TYR A 358 15.71 3.42 -16.17
CA TYR A 358 15.81 4.47 -17.19
C TYR A 358 16.77 5.60 -16.80
N ASP A 359 16.61 6.14 -15.59
CA ASP A 359 17.38 7.30 -15.10
C ASP A 359 18.86 6.97 -14.89
N GLN A 360 19.18 5.74 -14.48
CA GLN A 360 20.57 5.33 -14.22
C GLN A 360 21.33 4.98 -15.51
N TYR A 361 20.62 4.78 -16.63
CA TYR A 361 21.25 4.55 -17.92
C TYR A 361 21.62 5.85 -18.63
N ILE A 362 22.85 5.96 -19.12
CA ILE A 362 23.31 7.15 -19.84
C ILE A 362 22.94 7.03 -21.32
N HIS A 363 21.71 7.41 -21.65
CA HIS A 363 21.15 7.33 -23.02
C HIS A 363 21.99 8.04 -24.10
N THR A 364 22.68 9.12 -23.74
CA THR A 364 23.54 9.87 -24.68
C THR A 364 24.84 9.15 -25.05
N THR A 365 25.34 8.29 -24.16
CA THR A 365 26.52 7.46 -24.43
C THR A 365 26.10 6.20 -25.18
N GLY A 366 24.95 5.64 -24.81
CA GLY A 366 24.42 4.42 -25.37
C GLY A 366 25.29 3.19 -25.09
N GLY A 367 25.00 2.09 -25.79
CA GLY A 367 25.72 0.81 -25.71
C GLY A 367 25.66 0.14 -24.34
N ASP A 368 26.55 -0.84 -24.14
CA ASP A 368 26.68 -1.58 -22.90
C ASP A 368 27.33 -0.71 -21.82
N GLN A 369 26.66 -0.60 -20.68
CA GLN A 369 27.11 0.18 -19.53
C GLN A 369 27.16 -0.71 -18.30
N THR A 370 28.30 -0.70 -17.60
CA THR A 370 28.43 -1.42 -16.34
C THR A 370 27.70 -0.67 -15.24
N THR A 371 26.73 -1.34 -14.62
CA THR A 371 25.91 -0.82 -13.53
C THR A 371 26.22 -1.58 -12.24
N SER A 372 26.54 -0.84 -11.19
CA SER A 372 26.71 -1.42 -9.85
C SER A 372 25.36 -1.74 -9.23
N VAL A 373 25.23 -2.93 -8.67
CA VAL A 373 24.07 -3.33 -7.87
C VAL A 373 24.59 -3.61 -6.48
N SER A 374 24.04 -2.97 -5.47
CA SER A 374 24.45 -3.22 -4.09
C SER A 374 23.26 -3.27 -3.16
N TYR A 375 23.44 -3.88 -2.01
CA TYR A 375 22.46 -3.82 -0.96
C TYR A 375 23.11 -3.83 0.42
N ARG A 376 22.34 -3.36 1.38
CA ARG A 376 22.62 -3.49 2.80
C ARG A 376 21.32 -3.76 3.54
N VAL A 377 21.44 -4.32 4.73
CA VAL A 377 20.30 -4.56 5.62
C VAL A 377 20.39 -3.59 6.79
N LEU A 378 19.31 -2.87 7.05
CA LEU A 378 19.21 -1.89 8.11
C LEU A 378 18.44 -2.49 9.28
N ARG A 379 19.03 -2.47 10.48
CA ARG A 379 18.32 -2.66 11.75
C ARG A 379 18.17 -1.32 12.45
N GLY A 380 16.94 -0.81 12.54
CA GLY A 380 16.73 0.57 12.99
C GLY A 380 17.45 1.54 12.05
N VAL A 381 18.49 2.21 12.54
CA VAL A 381 19.37 3.08 11.72
C VAL A 381 20.71 2.46 11.37
N LEU A 382 21.05 1.32 11.98
CA LEU A 382 22.34 0.66 11.77
C LEU A 382 22.35 -0.17 10.50
N SER A 383 23.41 -0.03 9.71
CA SER A 383 23.62 -0.84 8.52
C SER A 383 24.50 -2.05 8.79
N SER A 384 24.18 -3.17 8.15
CA SER A 384 25.10 -4.28 7.92
C SER A 384 26.27 -3.88 7.01
N ASP A 385 27.16 -4.84 6.75
CA ASP A 385 28.07 -4.77 5.62
C ASP A 385 27.30 -4.55 4.30
N VAL A 386 27.90 -3.80 3.38
CA VAL A 386 27.37 -3.60 2.03
C VAL A 386 27.90 -4.70 1.13
N LYS A 387 27.01 -5.32 0.36
CA LYS A 387 27.34 -6.33 -0.65
C LYS A 387 27.03 -5.79 -2.02
N SER A 388 27.84 -6.14 -3.01
CA SER A 388 27.70 -5.60 -4.35
C SER A 388 28.10 -6.57 -5.44
N ALA A 389 27.48 -6.38 -6.59
CA ALA A 389 27.79 -7.03 -7.85
C ALA A 389 27.77 -5.97 -8.96
N THR A 390 28.21 -6.36 -10.15
CA THR A 390 28.14 -5.53 -11.34
C THR A 390 27.43 -6.28 -12.45
N VAL A 391 26.53 -5.61 -13.15
CA VAL A 391 25.84 -6.13 -14.34
C VAL A 391 26.08 -5.17 -15.50
N ASN A 392 26.00 -5.65 -16.74
CA ASN A 392 25.94 -4.75 -17.88
C ASN A 392 24.48 -4.50 -18.25
N VAL A 393 24.16 -3.27 -18.61
CA VAL A 393 22.84 -2.86 -19.09
C VAL A 393 23.00 -2.17 -20.44
N ASN A 394 22.06 -2.38 -21.35
CA ASN A 394 22.00 -1.65 -22.60
C ASN A 394 20.54 -1.41 -22.97
N PHE A 395 20.09 -0.17 -22.79
CA PHE A 395 18.74 0.27 -23.18
C PHE A 395 18.76 1.17 -24.42
N SER A 396 19.87 1.21 -25.17
CA SER A 396 19.95 1.98 -26.41
C SER A 396 19.00 1.45 -27.46
N TYR A 397 18.28 2.35 -28.11
CA TYR A 397 17.43 2.05 -29.25
C TYR A 397 17.65 3.07 -30.38
N ILE A 398 17.35 2.65 -31.60
CA ILE A 398 17.48 3.47 -32.82
C ILE A 398 16.17 4.16 -33.18
N GLY A 399 16.22 5.19 -34.03
CA GLY A 399 15.05 5.87 -34.56
C GLY A 399 14.66 7.16 -33.81
N PRO A 400 13.41 7.63 -33.96
CA PRO A 400 12.96 8.89 -33.38
C PRO A 400 13.09 8.90 -31.86
N VAL A 401 13.47 10.06 -31.33
CA VAL A 401 13.55 10.27 -29.87
C VAL A 401 12.16 10.13 -29.23
N ARG A 402 12.10 9.44 -28.10
CA ARG A 402 10.92 9.41 -27.22
C ARG A 402 10.94 10.63 -26.28
N PRO A 403 9.80 11.00 -25.66
CA PRO A 403 9.77 12.05 -24.64
C PRO A 403 10.76 11.77 -23.50
N ASP A 404 11.31 12.82 -22.89
CA ASP A 404 12.20 12.70 -21.71
C ASP A 404 11.72 13.62 -20.58
N PRO A 405 11.28 13.08 -19.42
CA PRO A 405 11.19 11.66 -19.10
C PRO A 405 10.09 10.96 -19.90
N ASP A 406 10.32 9.69 -20.22
CA ASP A 406 9.37 8.84 -20.94
C ASP A 406 8.44 8.13 -19.93
N PRO A 407 7.15 8.51 -19.84
CA PRO A 407 6.24 7.93 -18.87
C PRO A 407 5.81 6.50 -19.23
N GLU A 408 6.02 6.07 -20.48
CA GLU A 408 5.60 4.76 -20.99
C GLU A 408 6.77 3.79 -21.14
N TRP A 409 8.01 4.21 -20.89
CA TRP A 409 9.15 3.29 -20.82
C TRP A 409 8.91 2.20 -19.75
N PRO A 410 9.20 0.90 -20.03
CA PRO A 410 9.93 0.35 -21.18
C PRO A 410 9.06 -0.15 -22.35
N ASP A 411 7.80 0.30 -22.48
CA ASP A 411 6.92 -0.10 -23.58
C ASP A 411 7.60 0.14 -24.95
N PRO A 412 7.62 -0.86 -25.87
CA PRO A 412 8.21 -0.71 -27.21
C PRO A 412 7.51 0.32 -28.09
N VAL A 413 6.26 0.71 -27.81
CA VAL A 413 5.49 1.59 -28.69
C VAL A 413 6.14 2.96 -28.75
N ASN A 414 6.54 3.39 -29.94
CA ASN A 414 7.00 4.76 -30.16
C ASN A 414 6.01 5.48 -31.08
N ASP A 415 5.20 6.37 -30.50
CA ASP A 415 4.21 7.18 -31.22
C ASP A 415 4.79 8.11 -32.29
N ALA A 416 6.11 8.36 -32.28
CA ALA A 416 6.78 9.12 -33.34
C ALA A 416 7.08 8.27 -34.58
N LEU A 417 6.92 6.95 -34.52
CA LEU A 417 6.95 6.07 -35.69
C LEU A 417 5.57 6.09 -36.36
N LEU A 418 5.52 6.45 -37.65
CA LEU A 418 4.26 6.50 -38.37
C LEU A 418 3.69 5.08 -38.55
N PRO A 419 2.39 4.87 -38.30
CA PRO A 419 1.73 3.59 -38.54
C PRO A 419 1.73 3.26 -40.03
N VAL A 420 1.66 1.96 -40.35
CA VAL A 420 1.63 1.50 -41.75
C VAL A 420 0.26 1.69 -42.38
N GLU A 421 0.21 1.77 -43.70
CA GLU A 421 -1.03 1.70 -44.47
C GLU A 421 -1.07 0.40 -45.26
N VAL A 422 -2.14 -0.39 -45.11
CA VAL A 422 -2.26 -1.70 -45.76
C VAL A 422 -3.28 -1.64 -46.89
N TYR A 423 -2.97 -2.17 -48.06
CA TYR A 423 -3.85 -2.18 -49.23
C TYR A 423 -3.98 -3.59 -49.80
N GLY A 424 -5.21 -3.99 -50.14
CA GLY A 424 -5.43 -5.18 -50.94
C GLY A 424 -4.92 -4.99 -52.37
N GLN A 425 -4.23 -6.00 -52.92
CA GLN A 425 -3.62 -5.91 -54.26
C GLN A 425 -4.63 -5.62 -55.37
N THR A 426 -5.85 -6.13 -55.23
CA THR A 426 -6.90 -6.01 -56.25
C THR A 426 -7.92 -4.94 -55.89
N SER A 427 -8.37 -4.93 -54.63
CA SER A 427 -9.37 -3.96 -54.16
C SER A 427 -8.81 -2.56 -53.97
N ASN A 428 -7.51 -2.44 -53.71
CA ASN A 428 -6.79 -1.20 -53.43
C ASN A 428 -7.48 -0.33 -52.36
N THR A 429 -8.12 -0.96 -51.38
CA THR A 429 -8.82 -0.29 -50.29
C THR A 429 -7.92 -0.22 -49.07
N MET A 430 -7.75 0.98 -48.52
CA MET A 430 -6.89 1.20 -47.34
C MET A 430 -7.43 0.46 -46.12
N ASN A 431 -6.53 -0.22 -45.41
CA ASN A 431 -6.73 -1.04 -44.22
C ASN A 431 -7.89 -2.05 -44.34
N THR A 432 -8.19 -2.50 -45.56
CA THR A 432 -9.27 -3.46 -45.83
C THR A 432 -8.87 -4.44 -46.94
N LEU A 433 -8.93 -5.73 -46.62
CA LEU A 433 -8.80 -6.83 -47.59
C LEU A 433 -10.18 -7.44 -47.85
N THR A 434 -10.60 -7.42 -49.11
CA THR A 434 -11.93 -7.86 -49.55
C THR A 434 -11.84 -9.21 -50.25
N PRO A 435 -12.96 -9.91 -50.51
CA PRO A 435 -13.00 -11.11 -51.35
C PRO A 435 -12.25 -11.01 -52.68
N ALA A 436 -12.14 -9.81 -53.27
CA ALA A 436 -11.41 -9.59 -54.52
C ALA A 436 -9.89 -9.81 -54.39
N ASP A 437 -9.35 -9.73 -53.17
CA ASP A 437 -7.93 -9.88 -52.87
C ASP A 437 -7.51 -11.34 -52.61
N LYS A 438 -8.44 -12.29 -52.76
CA LYS A 438 -8.20 -13.71 -52.48
C LYS A 438 -6.99 -14.23 -53.26
N GLY A 439 -6.05 -14.84 -52.52
CA GLY A 439 -4.85 -15.46 -53.10
C GLY A 439 -3.75 -14.47 -53.50
N GLN A 440 -3.94 -13.18 -53.25
CA GLN A 440 -2.95 -12.13 -53.57
C GLN A 440 -2.23 -11.64 -52.30
N PRO A 441 -0.98 -11.18 -52.39
CA PRO A 441 -0.33 -10.51 -51.27
C PRO A 441 -1.05 -9.20 -50.90
N ALA A 442 -0.84 -8.70 -49.68
CA ALA A 442 -1.24 -7.34 -49.31
C ALA A 442 -0.05 -6.39 -49.47
N THR A 443 -0.28 -5.19 -50.01
CA THR A 443 0.74 -4.13 -50.07
C THR A 443 0.75 -3.36 -48.77
N VAL A 444 1.92 -3.19 -48.15
CA VAL A 444 2.10 -2.37 -46.95
C VAL A 444 2.97 -1.17 -47.33
N ASN A 445 2.39 0.01 -47.24
CA ASN A 445 3.11 1.27 -47.37
C ASN A 445 3.57 1.71 -45.98
N PHE A 446 4.82 2.14 -45.89
CA PHE A 446 5.40 2.67 -44.66
C PHE A 446 6.37 3.79 -45.00
N THR A 447 6.48 4.75 -44.08
CA THR A 447 7.37 5.89 -44.22
C THR A 447 8.62 5.66 -43.39
N LEU A 448 9.80 5.84 -44.00
CA LEU A 448 11.06 5.74 -43.27
C LEU A 448 11.15 6.80 -42.17
N TYR A 449 11.55 6.36 -40.98
CA TYR A 449 11.73 7.22 -39.81
C TYR A 449 13.02 8.05 -39.90
N GLY A 450 13.21 8.96 -38.95
CA GLY A 450 14.44 9.73 -38.79
C GLY A 450 14.78 9.91 -37.31
N PRO A 451 16.07 9.90 -36.92
CA PRO A 451 17.25 9.59 -37.74
C PRO A 451 17.28 8.12 -38.18
N LEU A 452 17.89 7.84 -39.34
CA LEU A 452 18.13 6.50 -39.88
C LEU A 452 19.62 6.31 -40.16
N VAL A 453 20.10 5.08 -40.02
CA VAL A 453 21.47 4.65 -40.30
C VAL A 453 21.43 3.43 -41.22
N ALA A 454 22.31 3.39 -42.22
CA ALA A 454 22.40 2.24 -43.11
C ALA A 454 22.75 0.96 -42.33
N GLY A 455 22.06 -0.13 -42.65
CA GLY A 455 22.16 -1.42 -41.97
C GLY A 455 21.15 -1.64 -40.85
N GLU A 456 20.37 -0.63 -40.44
CA GLU A 456 19.23 -0.81 -39.53
C GLU A 456 18.15 -1.69 -40.15
N ILE A 457 17.44 -2.46 -39.32
CA ILE A 457 16.48 -3.46 -39.74
C ILE A 457 15.06 -3.02 -39.39
N ILE A 458 14.14 -3.19 -40.34
CA ILE A 458 12.71 -2.95 -40.20
C ILE A 458 11.97 -4.26 -40.42
N ASP A 459 11.34 -4.76 -39.37
CA ASP A 459 10.63 -6.03 -39.34
C ASP A 459 9.12 -5.83 -39.29
N PHE A 460 8.40 -6.39 -40.25
CA PHE A 460 6.95 -6.25 -40.34
C PHE A 460 6.24 -7.44 -39.72
N TYR A 461 5.18 -7.15 -38.97
CA TYR A 461 4.36 -8.14 -38.28
C TYR A 461 2.94 -8.09 -38.81
N TRP A 462 2.44 -9.26 -39.22
CA TRP A 462 1.04 -9.49 -39.53
C TRP A 462 0.41 -10.22 -38.34
N ALA A 463 -0.44 -9.54 -37.58
CA ALA A 463 -0.83 -9.96 -36.25
C ALA A 463 0.38 -10.20 -35.33
N ALA A 464 0.54 -11.40 -34.78
CA ALA A 464 1.69 -11.78 -33.95
C ALA A 464 2.86 -12.36 -34.78
N SER A 465 2.65 -12.60 -36.07
CA SER A 465 3.61 -13.30 -36.93
C SER A 465 4.59 -12.34 -37.60
N LEU A 466 5.89 -12.51 -37.36
CA LEU A 466 6.93 -11.85 -38.15
C LEU A 466 6.84 -12.31 -39.61
N VAL A 467 7.01 -11.38 -40.55
CA VAL A 467 7.02 -11.63 -41.99
C VAL A 467 8.43 -11.37 -42.53
N PRO A 468 9.35 -12.36 -42.50
CA PRO A 468 10.74 -12.17 -42.92
C PRO A 468 10.89 -11.73 -44.38
N GLU A 469 9.94 -12.11 -45.25
CA GLU A 469 9.94 -11.68 -46.65
C GLU A 469 9.63 -10.19 -46.85
N ALA A 470 9.01 -9.54 -45.86
CA ALA A 470 8.74 -8.12 -45.86
C ALA A 470 9.82 -7.30 -45.14
N ARG A 471 10.85 -7.96 -44.57
CA ARG A 471 11.96 -7.28 -43.88
C ARG A 471 12.63 -6.28 -44.82
N TYR A 472 12.84 -5.07 -44.32
CA TYR A 472 13.61 -4.05 -45.01
C TYR A 472 14.90 -3.73 -44.24
N THR A 473 16.00 -3.58 -44.96
CA THR A 473 17.28 -3.13 -44.40
C THR A 473 17.58 -1.76 -44.98
N VAL A 474 17.80 -0.78 -44.11
CA VAL A 474 18.09 0.59 -44.49
C VAL A 474 19.38 0.66 -45.30
N LEU A 475 19.36 1.37 -46.42
CA LEU A 475 20.45 1.51 -47.38
C LEU A 475 21.14 2.88 -47.27
N ASP A 476 22.40 2.97 -47.73
CA ASP A 476 23.19 4.22 -47.72
C ASP A 476 22.57 5.41 -48.49
N GLY A 477 21.58 5.15 -49.36
CA GLY A 477 20.87 6.17 -50.15
C GLY A 477 19.47 6.52 -49.61
N ASP A 478 19.01 5.84 -48.57
CA ASP A 478 17.69 6.07 -48.03
C ASP A 478 17.60 7.40 -47.30
N THR A 479 16.45 8.04 -47.39
CA THR A 479 16.18 9.33 -46.74
C THR A 479 14.97 9.23 -45.83
N ALA A 480 15.04 9.88 -44.65
CA ALA A 480 13.90 9.97 -43.74
C ALA A 480 12.69 10.59 -44.44
N ASN A 481 11.50 10.18 -44.03
CA ASN A 481 10.22 10.60 -44.61
C ASN A 481 10.00 10.17 -46.06
N THR A 482 10.70 9.12 -46.51
CA THR A 482 10.46 8.51 -47.82
C THR A 482 9.47 7.37 -47.67
N ASP A 483 8.44 7.35 -48.51
CA ASP A 483 7.47 6.26 -48.55
C ASP A 483 8.04 5.08 -49.34
N LEU A 484 8.03 3.92 -48.71
CA LEU A 484 8.42 2.65 -49.28
C LEU A 484 7.27 1.65 -49.18
N ARG A 485 7.41 0.55 -49.92
CA ARG A 485 6.41 -0.52 -49.98
C ARG A 485 7.05 -1.88 -49.79
N VAL A 486 6.37 -2.72 -49.03
CA VAL A 486 6.67 -4.16 -48.88
C VAL A 486 5.38 -4.95 -49.09
N GLU A 487 5.51 -6.26 -49.33
CA GLU A 487 4.36 -7.14 -49.55
C GLU A 487 4.26 -8.17 -48.44
N ILE A 488 3.05 -8.40 -47.93
CA ILE A 488 2.71 -9.49 -47.02
C ILE A 488 2.16 -10.65 -47.84
N PRO A 489 2.87 -11.80 -47.91
CA PRO A 489 2.42 -12.94 -48.70
C PRO A 489 1.06 -13.49 -48.25
N TRP A 490 0.23 -13.96 -49.21
CA TRP A 490 -1.11 -14.50 -48.95
C TRP A 490 -1.14 -15.56 -47.84
N ARG A 491 -0.09 -16.38 -47.70
CA ARG A 491 -0.03 -17.43 -46.67
C ARG A 491 -0.20 -16.90 -45.23
N TYR A 492 0.26 -15.68 -44.93
CA TYR A 492 0.08 -15.06 -43.61
C TYR A 492 -1.33 -14.52 -43.42
N ILE A 493 -1.91 -13.97 -44.49
CA ILE A 493 -3.29 -13.49 -44.51
C ILE A 493 -4.24 -14.68 -44.31
N GLU A 494 -4.01 -15.76 -45.05
CA GLU A 494 -4.78 -17.01 -44.98
C GLU A 494 -4.67 -17.69 -43.62
N SER A 495 -3.49 -17.71 -42.99
CA SER A 495 -3.28 -18.36 -41.69
C SER A 495 -3.97 -17.64 -40.55
N GLU A 496 -4.02 -16.31 -40.57
CA GLU A 496 -4.67 -15.51 -39.51
C GLU A 496 -6.20 -15.48 -39.64
N GLY A 497 -6.74 -15.70 -40.84
CA GLY A 497 -8.18 -15.74 -41.06
C GLY A 497 -8.84 -14.38 -41.27
N ASN A 498 -10.17 -14.39 -41.45
CA ASN A 498 -10.97 -13.17 -41.55
C ASN A 498 -11.23 -12.58 -40.15
N ARG A 499 -11.05 -11.27 -39.99
CA ARG A 499 -11.31 -10.52 -38.75
C ARG A 499 -11.36 -9.02 -39.04
N VAL A 500 -12.07 -8.25 -38.22
CA VAL A 500 -12.27 -6.80 -38.46
C VAL A 500 -11.15 -5.90 -37.95
N ASP A 501 -10.23 -6.43 -37.13
CA ASP A 501 -9.27 -5.67 -36.33
C ASP A 501 -7.88 -6.33 -36.29
N LEU A 502 -7.39 -6.86 -37.42
CA LEU A 502 -6.08 -7.51 -37.47
C LEU A 502 -4.96 -6.46 -37.25
N PRO A 503 -4.15 -6.55 -36.19
CA PRO A 503 -3.12 -5.54 -35.93
C PRO A 503 -1.90 -5.79 -36.83
N VAL A 504 -1.42 -4.73 -37.48
CA VAL A 504 -0.22 -4.74 -38.32
C VAL A 504 0.70 -3.61 -37.87
N HIS A 505 1.97 -3.91 -37.64
CA HIS A 505 2.98 -2.94 -37.21
C HIS A 505 4.35 -3.34 -37.75
N TYR A 506 5.33 -2.44 -37.65
CA TYR A 506 6.73 -2.79 -37.82
C TYR A 506 7.53 -2.52 -36.56
N ARG A 507 8.67 -3.19 -36.46
CA ARG A 507 9.70 -2.97 -35.44
C ARG A 507 10.98 -2.50 -36.09
N ILE A 508 11.71 -1.64 -35.40
CA ILE A 508 13.01 -1.13 -35.82
C ILE A 508 14.06 -1.50 -34.79
N HIS A 509 15.22 -1.97 -35.25
CA HIS A 509 16.35 -2.28 -34.39
C HIS A 509 17.67 -2.22 -35.16
N ALA A 510 18.78 -2.04 -34.43
CA ALA A 510 20.12 -2.16 -35.01
C ALA A 510 20.44 -3.63 -35.31
N ALA A 511 21.31 -3.90 -36.28
CA ALA A 511 21.62 -5.26 -36.75
C ALA A 511 22.21 -6.18 -35.65
N ASP A 512 22.86 -5.59 -34.64
CA ASP A 512 23.52 -6.26 -33.52
C ASP A 512 22.84 -6.01 -32.17
N SER A 513 21.60 -5.51 -32.18
CA SER A 513 20.84 -5.20 -30.98
C SER A 513 19.46 -5.85 -30.98
N GLU A 514 19.07 -6.40 -29.83
CA GLU A 514 17.72 -6.91 -29.57
C GLU A 514 16.76 -5.79 -29.13
N ASN A 515 17.28 -4.61 -28.80
CA ASN A 515 16.47 -3.47 -28.41
C ASN A 515 15.68 -2.93 -29.60
N ALA A 516 14.43 -3.35 -29.69
CA ALA A 516 13.51 -2.92 -30.71
C ALA A 516 12.48 -1.90 -30.19
N GLN A 517 12.18 -0.92 -31.04
CA GLN A 517 10.98 -0.08 -30.93
C GLN A 517 9.94 -0.54 -31.95
N HIS A 518 8.66 -0.29 -31.68
CA HIS A 518 7.58 -0.60 -32.62
C HIS A 518 6.79 0.64 -33.01
N SER A 519 6.22 0.62 -34.23
CA SER A 519 5.20 1.58 -34.66
C SER A 519 3.84 1.25 -34.05
N PRO A 520 2.98 2.24 -33.75
CA PRO A 520 1.60 1.97 -33.39
C PRO A 520 0.93 1.02 -34.40
N ALA A 521 0.08 0.12 -33.89
CA ALA A 521 -0.56 -0.88 -34.73
C ALA A 521 -1.68 -0.28 -35.60
N THR A 522 -1.64 -0.60 -36.88
CA THR A 522 -2.75 -0.36 -37.81
C THR A 522 -3.71 -1.54 -37.76
N LEU A 523 -5.00 -1.27 -37.52
CA LEU A 523 -6.04 -2.29 -37.53
C LEU A 523 -6.58 -2.50 -38.95
N VAL A 524 -6.42 -3.72 -39.48
CA VAL A 524 -6.82 -4.11 -40.84
C VAL A 524 -8.05 -5.01 -40.79
N SER A 525 -9.07 -4.67 -41.58
CA SER A 525 -10.26 -5.48 -41.77
C SER A 525 -10.05 -6.51 -42.88
N VAL A 526 -10.04 -7.80 -42.55
CA VAL A 526 -9.80 -8.91 -43.47
C VAL A 526 -11.08 -9.72 -43.66
N SER A 527 -11.56 -9.74 -44.90
CA SER A 527 -12.70 -10.54 -45.38
C SER A 527 -12.37 -11.28 -46.68
N ALA A 528 -11.07 -11.37 -47.03
CA ALA A 528 -10.61 -11.86 -48.31
C ALA A 528 -10.68 -13.39 -48.47
N ILE A 529 -10.76 -14.13 -47.36
CA ILE A 529 -10.80 -15.59 -47.40
C ILE A 529 -12.24 -16.02 -47.67
N VAL A 530 -12.53 -16.40 -48.91
CA VAL A 530 -13.84 -16.93 -49.32
C VAL A 530 -13.74 -18.42 -49.61
N ILE A 531 -14.64 -19.21 -49.01
CA ILE A 531 -14.76 -20.64 -49.26
C ILE A 531 -15.73 -20.84 -50.44
N ILE A 532 -15.26 -21.48 -51.51
CA ILE A 532 -16.07 -21.84 -52.69
C ILE A 532 -15.94 -23.35 -52.90
N PRO A 533 -16.92 -24.16 -52.47
CA PRO A 533 -16.92 -25.61 -52.66
C PRO A 533 -17.14 -26.02 -54.13
N ASP A 534 -16.62 -27.19 -54.52
CA ASP A 534 -16.77 -27.76 -55.86
C ASP A 534 -18.24 -28.06 -56.21
N ALA A 535 -18.58 -28.01 -57.50
CA ALA A 535 -19.95 -28.27 -57.94
C ALA A 535 -20.32 -29.76 -57.79
N PRO A 536 -21.59 -30.08 -57.47
CA PRO A 536 -22.08 -31.44 -57.61
C PRO A 536 -22.18 -31.84 -59.09
N ALA A 537 -22.13 -33.15 -59.37
CA ALA A 537 -22.12 -33.69 -60.72
C ALA A 537 -23.36 -34.53 -61.04
N PHE A 538 -23.77 -34.57 -62.30
CA PHE A 538 -24.83 -35.48 -62.76
C PHE A 538 -24.27 -36.85 -63.14
N ASP A 539 -24.86 -37.90 -62.60
CA ASP A 539 -24.57 -39.27 -63.01
C ASP A 539 -25.47 -39.66 -64.20
N GLY A 540 -24.95 -40.50 -65.10
CA GLY A 540 -25.74 -41.07 -66.19
C GLY A 540 -26.06 -40.11 -67.35
N LEU A 541 -25.30 -39.01 -67.50
CA LEU A 541 -25.37 -38.17 -68.69
C LEU A 541 -25.06 -38.98 -69.96
N SER A 542 -25.83 -38.75 -71.01
CA SER A 542 -25.51 -39.28 -72.34
C SER A 542 -24.20 -38.68 -72.89
N PRO A 543 -23.58 -39.28 -73.93
CA PRO A 543 -22.37 -38.72 -74.56
C PRO A 543 -22.52 -37.27 -75.05
N GLY A 544 -23.75 -36.81 -75.30
CA GLY A 544 -24.04 -35.43 -75.68
C GLY A 544 -24.30 -34.49 -74.50
N GLY A 545 -24.13 -34.93 -73.24
CA GLY A 545 -24.38 -34.14 -72.03
C GLY A 545 -25.85 -33.98 -71.64
N TRP A 546 -26.73 -34.87 -72.11
CA TRP A 546 -28.16 -34.85 -71.78
C TRP A 546 -28.52 -35.85 -70.68
N LEU A 547 -29.36 -35.40 -69.75
CA LEU A 547 -30.21 -36.26 -68.93
C LEU A 547 -31.40 -36.72 -69.77
N ASN A 548 -31.51 -38.02 -70.02
CA ASN A 548 -32.57 -38.62 -70.84
C ASN A 548 -33.18 -39.84 -70.15
N CYS A 549 -34.02 -40.60 -70.86
CA CYS A 549 -34.69 -41.78 -70.28
C CYS A 549 -33.73 -42.82 -69.68
N ASN A 550 -32.52 -42.97 -70.23
CA ASN A 550 -31.52 -43.88 -69.67
C ASN A 550 -30.89 -43.32 -68.39
N SER A 551 -30.83 -42.00 -68.23
CA SER A 551 -30.30 -41.35 -67.02
C SER A 551 -31.18 -41.54 -65.79
N LEU A 552 -32.43 -41.98 -65.97
CA LEU A 552 -33.38 -42.22 -64.88
C LEU A 552 -33.03 -43.46 -64.06
N PHE A 553 -32.29 -44.43 -64.62
CA PHE A 553 -32.05 -45.73 -63.97
C PHE A 553 -30.57 -45.95 -63.71
N LYS A 554 -30.23 -46.62 -62.60
CA LYS A 554 -28.82 -46.96 -62.28
C LYS A 554 -28.28 -47.97 -63.29
N ASP A 555 -29.09 -48.96 -63.60
CA ASP A 555 -28.89 -49.90 -64.69
C ASP A 555 -30.08 -49.80 -65.65
N PRO A 556 -29.96 -49.08 -66.78
CA PRO A 556 -31.03 -48.97 -67.77
C PRO A 556 -31.49 -50.31 -68.33
N ALA A 557 -30.65 -51.35 -68.26
CA ALA A 557 -31.00 -52.70 -68.69
C ALA A 557 -31.79 -53.49 -67.62
N ASN A 558 -31.77 -53.06 -66.36
CA ASN A 558 -32.42 -53.74 -65.24
C ASN A 558 -32.89 -52.76 -64.13
N PRO A 559 -33.99 -52.02 -64.34
CA PRO A 559 -34.45 -50.98 -63.42
C PRO A 559 -35.04 -51.56 -62.12
N ALA A 560 -34.65 -51.03 -60.95
CA ALA A 560 -35.18 -51.46 -59.66
C ALA A 560 -36.47 -50.70 -59.25
N PRO A 561 -37.32 -51.26 -58.36
CA PRO A 561 -38.54 -50.58 -57.90
C PRO A 561 -38.19 -49.34 -57.06
N GLY A 562 -38.61 -48.16 -57.52
CA GLY A 562 -38.34 -46.86 -56.86
C GLY A 562 -37.33 -45.97 -57.59
N GLU A 563 -36.87 -46.37 -58.78
CA GLU A 563 -35.71 -45.75 -59.42
C GLU A 563 -35.89 -44.60 -60.42
N PRO A 564 -37.07 -44.18 -60.95
CA PRO A 564 -37.07 -43.10 -61.92
C PRO A 564 -36.67 -41.79 -61.24
N GLY A 565 -35.41 -41.37 -61.44
CA GLY A 565 -34.85 -40.19 -60.79
C GLY A 565 -33.47 -39.84 -61.32
N VAL A 566 -33.14 -38.55 -61.26
CA VAL A 566 -31.80 -38.06 -61.65
C VAL A 566 -30.85 -38.26 -60.47
N ARG A 567 -29.72 -38.93 -60.71
CA ARG A 567 -28.67 -39.17 -59.72
C ARG A 567 -27.66 -38.03 -59.77
N VAL A 568 -27.36 -37.48 -58.60
CA VAL A 568 -26.46 -36.35 -58.41
C VAL A 568 -25.38 -36.78 -57.43
N SER A 569 -24.13 -36.80 -57.88
CA SER A 569 -22.98 -37.08 -57.03
C SER A 569 -22.57 -35.80 -56.29
N ILE A 570 -22.65 -35.84 -54.96
CA ILE A 570 -22.13 -34.80 -54.07
C ILE A 570 -20.64 -35.10 -53.82
N PRO A 571 -19.73 -34.13 -54.00
CA PRO A 571 -18.30 -34.33 -53.83
C PRO A 571 -17.94 -34.53 -52.35
N ASP A 572 -16.66 -34.81 -52.08
CA ASP A 572 -16.11 -34.90 -50.72
C ASP A 572 -16.17 -33.52 -50.03
N LEU A 573 -16.96 -33.46 -48.95
CA LEU A 573 -17.18 -32.31 -48.08
C LEU A 573 -16.46 -32.43 -46.73
N SER A 574 -15.68 -33.49 -46.50
CA SER A 574 -15.02 -33.77 -45.21
C SER A 574 -14.06 -32.66 -44.76
N LYS A 575 -13.58 -31.82 -45.69
CA LYS A 575 -12.81 -30.61 -45.39
C LYS A 575 -13.63 -29.54 -44.64
N TYR A 576 -14.94 -29.55 -44.79
CA TYR A 576 -15.84 -28.49 -44.31
C TYR A 576 -16.86 -28.98 -43.27
N LEU A 577 -17.29 -30.23 -43.37
CA LEU A 577 -18.41 -30.79 -42.61
C LEU A 577 -18.04 -32.13 -41.99
N VAL A 578 -18.67 -32.45 -40.86
CA VAL A 578 -18.55 -33.74 -40.17
C VAL A 578 -19.92 -34.42 -40.03
N ALA A 579 -19.94 -35.68 -39.60
CA ALA A 579 -21.18 -36.39 -39.32
C ALA A 579 -22.06 -35.62 -38.31
N GLY A 580 -23.35 -35.48 -38.60
CA GLY A 580 -24.29 -34.66 -37.84
C GLY A 580 -24.50 -33.25 -38.37
N ASP A 581 -23.60 -32.73 -39.22
CA ASP A 581 -23.81 -31.45 -39.91
C ASP A 581 -24.87 -31.59 -41.02
N THR A 582 -25.45 -30.45 -41.43
CA THR A 582 -26.51 -30.41 -42.44
C THR A 582 -26.04 -29.73 -43.72
N VAL A 583 -26.24 -30.42 -44.85
CA VAL A 583 -26.07 -29.89 -46.21
C VAL A 583 -27.44 -29.77 -46.89
N THR A 584 -27.73 -28.61 -47.48
CA THR A 584 -28.97 -28.36 -48.23
C THR A 584 -28.68 -28.49 -49.72
N LEU A 585 -29.33 -29.45 -50.38
CA LEU A 585 -29.22 -29.70 -51.81
C LEU A 585 -30.34 -29.00 -52.56
N HIS A 586 -30.01 -28.43 -53.72
CA HIS A 586 -30.93 -27.66 -54.54
C HIS A 586 -30.95 -28.23 -55.95
N TRP A 587 -32.15 -28.57 -56.43
CA TRP A 587 -32.46 -28.88 -57.83
C TRP A 587 -33.48 -27.87 -58.33
N ILE A 588 -33.16 -27.21 -59.45
CA ILE A 588 -34.04 -26.22 -60.08
C ILE A 588 -34.08 -26.52 -61.57
N THR A 589 -35.28 -26.49 -62.18
CA THR A 589 -35.41 -26.62 -63.63
C THR A 589 -35.86 -25.31 -64.29
N SER A 590 -35.42 -25.06 -65.52
CA SER A 590 -35.84 -23.90 -66.31
C SER A 590 -36.02 -24.27 -67.79
N THR A 591 -36.63 -23.38 -68.55
CA THR A 591 -36.80 -23.51 -70.01
C THR A 591 -35.58 -23.00 -70.79
N ASP A 592 -34.75 -22.16 -70.19
CA ASP A 592 -33.56 -21.52 -70.79
C ASP A 592 -32.24 -21.96 -70.12
N GLU A 593 -31.11 -21.81 -70.82
CA GLU A 593 -29.79 -22.20 -70.32
C GLU A 593 -29.24 -21.26 -69.23
N GLY A 594 -29.71 -20.01 -69.16
CA GLY A 594 -29.33 -19.02 -68.15
C GLY A 594 -29.99 -19.27 -66.78
N GLY A 595 -31.21 -19.80 -66.78
CA GLY A 595 -31.97 -20.17 -65.59
C GLY A 595 -32.88 -19.06 -65.08
N GLU A 596 -33.18 -18.09 -65.93
CA GLU A 596 -34.09 -16.99 -65.61
C GLU A 596 -35.56 -17.46 -65.65
N ASP A 597 -35.89 -18.38 -66.57
CA ASP A 597 -37.26 -18.87 -66.78
C ASP A 597 -37.48 -20.23 -66.08
N VAL A 598 -37.52 -20.20 -64.74
CA VAL A 598 -37.75 -21.38 -63.90
C VAL A 598 -39.11 -22.04 -64.20
N ILE A 599 -39.15 -23.36 -64.28
CA ILE A 599 -40.39 -24.14 -64.40
C ILE A 599 -40.96 -24.34 -62.99
N PRO A 600 -42.04 -23.65 -62.60
CA PRO A 600 -42.48 -23.61 -61.20
C PRO A 600 -43.01 -24.97 -60.72
N GLY A 601 -42.74 -25.31 -59.45
CA GLY A 601 -43.21 -26.54 -58.81
C GLY A 601 -42.37 -27.78 -59.14
N THR A 602 -41.26 -27.60 -59.86
CA THR A 602 -40.29 -28.67 -60.17
C THR A 602 -39.07 -28.64 -59.25
N GLU A 603 -38.90 -27.57 -58.47
CA GLU A 603 -37.79 -27.40 -57.55
C GLU A 603 -37.78 -28.47 -56.45
N LYS A 604 -36.59 -28.97 -56.13
CA LYS A 604 -36.38 -29.85 -54.97
C LYS A 604 -35.30 -29.23 -54.10
N ILE A 605 -35.69 -28.82 -52.90
CA ILE A 605 -34.76 -28.34 -51.86
C ILE A 605 -34.84 -29.36 -50.72
N GLU A 606 -33.72 -30.03 -50.44
CA GLU A 606 -33.66 -31.08 -49.43
C GLU A 606 -32.51 -30.81 -48.47
N ALA A 607 -32.81 -30.67 -47.18
CA ALA A 607 -31.81 -30.61 -46.13
C ALA A 607 -31.45 -32.02 -45.68
N ILE A 608 -30.16 -32.36 -45.74
CA ILE A 608 -29.63 -33.67 -45.44
C ILE A 608 -28.67 -33.55 -44.27
N THR A 609 -28.95 -34.25 -43.17
CA THR A 609 -27.99 -34.47 -42.09
C THR A 609 -27.02 -35.58 -42.50
N LEU A 610 -25.72 -35.32 -42.40
CA LEU A 610 -24.67 -36.27 -42.78
C LEU A 610 -24.60 -37.42 -41.76
N ASP A 611 -24.59 -38.65 -42.27
CA ASP A 611 -24.60 -39.90 -41.50
C ASP A 611 -23.84 -41.02 -42.23
N ASP A 612 -23.85 -42.24 -41.69
CA ASP A 612 -23.16 -43.41 -42.30
C ASP A 612 -23.66 -43.75 -43.73
N THR A 613 -24.89 -43.37 -44.08
CA THR A 613 -25.46 -43.62 -45.41
C THR A 613 -25.25 -42.46 -46.38
N ARG A 614 -25.02 -41.24 -45.86
CA ARG A 614 -24.73 -40.01 -46.58
C ARG A 614 -23.50 -39.35 -45.96
N PRO A 615 -22.32 -39.98 -46.14
CA PRO A 615 -21.10 -39.56 -45.46
C PRO A 615 -20.57 -38.24 -46.02
N ALA A 616 -19.75 -37.54 -45.22
CA ALA A 616 -19.13 -36.28 -45.63
C ALA A 616 -18.16 -36.48 -46.80
N GLU A 617 -17.58 -37.67 -46.94
CA GLU A 617 -16.66 -38.07 -48.02
C GLU A 617 -17.31 -38.11 -49.41
N GLY A 618 -18.64 -37.96 -49.48
CA GLY A 618 -19.41 -37.89 -50.71
C GLY A 618 -20.53 -38.93 -50.76
N PHE A 619 -21.64 -38.58 -51.41
CA PHE A 619 -22.80 -39.46 -51.52
C PHE A 619 -23.64 -39.13 -52.77
N THR A 620 -24.50 -40.06 -53.16
CA THR A 620 -25.45 -39.83 -54.27
C THR A 620 -26.78 -39.33 -53.74
N TRP A 621 -27.19 -38.16 -54.22
CA TRP A 621 -28.54 -37.64 -54.03
C TRP A 621 -29.43 -38.02 -55.21
N LEU A 622 -30.67 -38.41 -54.92
CA LEU A 622 -31.65 -38.80 -55.93
C LEU A 622 -32.75 -37.75 -56.02
N VAL A 623 -32.90 -37.14 -57.18
CA VAL A 623 -33.98 -36.21 -57.49
C VAL A 623 -35.22 -37.01 -57.85
N THR A 624 -36.18 -37.06 -56.92
CA THR A 624 -37.44 -37.80 -56.96
C THR A 624 -38.51 -37.03 -56.18
N PRO A 625 -39.80 -37.21 -56.52
CA PRO A 625 -40.33 -38.12 -57.54
C PRO A 625 -40.23 -37.57 -58.97
N TYR A 626 -40.15 -38.47 -59.95
CA TYR A 626 -39.93 -38.15 -61.37
C TYR A 626 -41.02 -37.26 -61.96
N ASP A 627 -42.29 -37.57 -61.68
CA ASP A 627 -43.47 -36.87 -62.20
C ASP A 627 -43.55 -35.40 -61.77
N ILE A 628 -42.92 -35.05 -60.64
CA ILE A 628 -42.89 -33.68 -60.11
C ILE A 628 -41.63 -32.93 -60.54
N HIS A 629 -40.45 -33.48 -60.27
CA HIS A 629 -39.21 -32.69 -60.39
C HIS A 629 -38.54 -32.80 -61.77
N ILE A 630 -38.92 -33.79 -62.58
CA ILE A 630 -38.17 -34.14 -63.80
C ILE A 630 -39.07 -34.16 -65.04
N LEU A 631 -40.19 -34.88 -65.00
CA LEU A 631 -41.14 -35.02 -66.12
C LEU A 631 -41.64 -33.67 -66.65
N PRO A 632 -41.94 -32.65 -65.81
CA PRO A 632 -42.45 -31.38 -66.32
C PRO A 632 -41.46 -30.62 -67.21
N THR A 633 -40.17 -30.99 -67.24
CA THR A 633 -39.21 -30.46 -68.23
C THR A 633 -39.55 -30.85 -69.68
N TYR A 634 -40.40 -31.86 -69.87
CA TYR A 634 -40.96 -32.27 -71.14
C TYR A 634 -42.43 -31.83 -71.23
N ASP A 635 -42.67 -30.67 -71.85
CA ASP A 635 -44.00 -30.14 -72.13
C ASP A 635 -44.10 -29.68 -73.61
N PRO A 636 -44.29 -30.62 -74.55
CA PRO A 636 -44.36 -30.29 -75.98
C PRO A 636 -45.53 -29.36 -76.36
N ALA A 637 -46.53 -29.18 -75.48
CA ALA A 637 -47.68 -28.31 -75.72
C ALA A 637 -47.49 -26.89 -75.15
N GLY A 638 -46.65 -26.73 -74.12
CA GLY A 638 -46.27 -25.44 -73.55
C GLY A 638 -44.85 -25.03 -73.91
N HIS A 639 -43.88 -25.33 -73.05
CA HIS A 639 -42.52 -24.77 -73.13
C HIS A 639 -41.50 -25.62 -73.90
N GLY A 640 -41.92 -26.72 -74.54
CA GLY A 640 -41.10 -27.50 -75.46
C GLY A 640 -40.68 -28.87 -74.92
N ARG A 641 -39.84 -29.57 -75.68
CA ARG A 641 -39.50 -30.99 -75.45
C ARG A 641 -38.33 -31.20 -74.48
N PHE A 642 -37.75 -30.14 -73.95
CA PHE A 642 -36.63 -30.24 -73.01
C PHE A 642 -36.56 -28.98 -72.16
N GLY A 643 -35.88 -29.10 -71.02
CA GLY A 643 -35.49 -27.99 -70.17
C GLY A 643 -34.04 -28.13 -69.71
N PHE A 644 -33.66 -27.35 -68.72
CA PHE A 644 -32.34 -27.38 -68.09
C PHE A 644 -32.48 -27.65 -66.60
N GLY A 645 -31.75 -28.64 -66.09
CA GLY A 645 -31.67 -28.97 -64.66
C GLY A 645 -30.39 -28.40 -64.06
N ARG A 646 -30.51 -27.68 -62.95
CA ARG A 646 -29.41 -27.07 -62.20
C ARG A 646 -29.31 -27.67 -60.83
N ILE A 647 -28.07 -27.99 -60.43
CA ILE A 647 -27.76 -28.53 -59.12
C ILE A 647 -26.68 -27.70 -58.43
N LYS A 648 -26.90 -27.46 -57.14
CA LYS A 648 -25.92 -26.88 -56.21
C LYS A 648 -26.24 -27.34 -54.80
N TYR A 649 -25.31 -27.15 -53.88
CA TYR A 649 -25.55 -27.37 -52.47
C TYR A 649 -25.08 -26.18 -51.64
N SER A 650 -25.60 -26.07 -50.42
CA SER A 650 -25.24 -25.03 -49.47
C SER A 650 -25.18 -25.59 -48.06
N PHE A 651 -24.29 -25.09 -47.22
CA PHE A 651 -24.18 -25.47 -45.82
C PHE A 651 -23.80 -24.25 -44.97
N ILE A 652 -23.98 -24.34 -43.66
CA ILE A 652 -23.57 -23.29 -42.72
C ILE A 652 -22.18 -23.62 -42.20
N LEU A 653 -21.24 -22.70 -42.35
CA LEU A 653 -19.91 -22.80 -41.76
C LEU A 653 -19.62 -21.52 -40.98
N GLN A 654 -19.32 -21.66 -39.69
CA GLN A 654 -19.04 -20.53 -38.79
C GLN A 654 -20.11 -19.42 -38.80
N GLY A 655 -21.39 -19.79 -39.01
CA GLY A 655 -22.52 -18.85 -39.02
C GLY A 655 -22.83 -18.23 -40.39
N GLU A 656 -22.01 -18.47 -41.42
CA GLU A 656 -22.25 -18.00 -42.78
C GLU A 656 -22.78 -19.12 -43.68
N THR A 657 -23.64 -18.77 -44.65
CA THR A 657 -24.13 -19.72 -45.66
C THR A 657 -23.13 -19.81 -46.82
N ILE A 658 -22.44 -20.95 -46.91
CA ILE A 658 -21.53 -21.27 -48.01
C ILE A 658 -22.32 -21.98 -49.11
N THR A 659 -22.17 -21.54 -50.36
CA THR A 659 -22.84 -22.14 -51.53
C THR A 659 -21.81 -22.67 -52.51
N SER A 660 -22.01 -23.89 -53.01
CA SER A 660 -21.14 -24.52 -54.01
C SER A 660 -21.21 -23.83 -55.37
N LEU A 661 -20.24 -24.13 -56.23
CA LEU A 661 -20.44 -23.97 -57.67
C LEU A 661 -21.66 -24.76 -58.14
N GLN A 662 -22.25 -24.34 -59.26
CA GLN A 662 -23.45 -24.95 -59.83
C GLN A 662 -23.11 -25.72 -61.11
N THR A 663 -23.79 -26.86 -61.31
CA THR A 663 -23.75 -27.63 -62.56
C THR A 663 -25.11 -27.59 -63.25
N THR A 664 -25.10 -27.46 -64.58
CA THR A 664 -26.31 -27.43 -65.43
C THR A 664 -26.25 -28.55 -66.47
N ALA A 665 -27.37 -29.23 -66.71
CA ALA A 665 -27.51 -30.19 -67.81
C ALA A 665 -28.84 -30.03 -68.54
N ARG A 666 -28.88 -30.42 -69.82
CA ARG A 666 -30.12 -30.49 -70.60
C ARG A 666 -30.93 -31.72 -70.18
N VAL A 667 -32.21 -31.53 -69.96
CA VAL A 667 -33.15 -32.56 -69.48
C VAL A 667 -34.18 -32.81 -70.57
N GLY A 668 -34.05 -33.94 -71.27
CA GLY A 668 -34.93 -34.35 -72.36
C GLY A 668 -35.60 -35.69 -72.06
N MET A 669 -36.80 -35.64 -71.48
CA MET A 669 -37.48 -36.82 -70.93
C MET A 669 -38.49 -37.44 -71.91
N TYR A 670 -38.01 -37.83 -73.09
CA TYR A 670 -38.84 -38.43 -74.14
C TYR A 670 -38.07 -39.45 -74.99
N ASP A 671 -38.83 -40.35 -75.62
CA ASP A 671 -38.36 -41.23 -76.68
C ASP A 671 -39.11 -40.96 -78.00
N ALA A 672 -38.96 -41.83 -79.00
CA ALA A 672 -39.60 -41.68 -80.30
C ALA A 672 -41.14 -41.80 -80.26
N SER A 673 -41.71 -42.26 -79.15
CA SER A 673 -43.12 -42.59 -78.99
C SER A 673 -43.86 -41.69 -77.99
N SER A 674 -43.26 -41.38 -76.83
CA SER A 674 -43.88 -40.55 -75.79
C SER A 674 -42.85 -39.98 -74.80
N SER A 675 -43.31 -39.38 -73.68
CA SER A 675 -42.45 -39.18 -72.51
C SER A 675 -41.84 -40.50 -72.04
N CYS A 676 -40.71 -40.44 -71.34
CA CYS A 676 -39.98 -41.64 -70.91
C CYS A 676 -40.91 -42.61 -70.16
N PRO A 677 -41.02 -43.88 -70.60
CA PRO A 677 -41.85 -44.86 -69.94
C PRO A 677 -41.23 -45.25 -68.60
N VAL A 678 -41.79 -44.74 -67.51
CA VAL A 678 -41.52 -45.23 -66.17
C VAL A 678 -42.31 -46.52 -65.99
N ARG A 679 -41.63 -47.67 -65.87
CA ARG A 679 -42.26 -48.98 -65.68
C ARG A 679 -42.54 -49.28 -64.23
#